data_AF-A0A523PQX2-F1
#
_entry.id   AF-A0A523PQX2-F1
#
_cell.length_a   1.000
_cell.length_b   1.000
_cell.length_c   1.000
_cell.angle_alpha   90.00
_cell.angle_beta   90.00
_cell.angle_gamma   90.00
#
_symmetry.space_group_name_H-M   'P 1'
#
loop_
_entity.id
_entity.type
_entity.pdbx_description
1 polymer ?
#
loop_
_entity_poly.entity_id
_entity_poly.type
_entity_poly.pdbx_seq_one_letter_code
_entity_poly.pdbx_strand_id
1 'polypeptide(L)'
;MRRVFGLDVPLCRKCRTHRRLIALITERPVIVDPPGRSRWREAGEFSTTRCFGSTPAPVAAERGSGAPHPPAPMSIAGDLATLQLPDLLQNLEMHGRSGTLTLETPEGDAYLYFNQGKLALLSSTGHPDLMTILVASGTITASQLERARKKRRGSRKSLGEVLVTMKAIDEETLTSIARARLLDTTCELVSSVTGSFSFTEGGVPRGMFDAEERKLDLAFDARSLLLEAARREDHWRMIREWIPSDSAHYIPQKGRSLNIDPAYADLAQALFEELDGTRSVAEAMARFPHQRFEAYQVLAKLAESRTIQVVEASRMARIADEIEDAKSAYGVVKRGLEAHPRHSGLLLQKARLAEQYGETEEAVEALKLLVQLELEGGRREEAIEFLDAAKRLGPLDTAIWERSMALAIEDGRHADAVEDGTALAELYREPGLHRKACEVFETLLSTDPTSWDLTRELAHSRAACGDVVKAIQGLDRFGRRRLAMEEYDIARVVFEEILELDPKRTETLKTIEEIDSHVFATRRLRRKRIARIGIALFLALAAGYWISMELAARSAYSDALRRISDRGMIEFRQYGGAIELLEGVQTDHPFTATSAFDVSARLMELQDKLLHIPGPLSNTEDVTAPQVLDAPDAEEMTRAGD
;
A
#
# COMPACT_ATOMS: atom_id res chain seq x y z
N MET A 1 17.24 -14.62 -2.67
CA MET A 1 15.91 -14.14 -3.10
C MET A 1 15.65 -14.27 -4.60
N ARG A 2 16.64 -14.22 -5.50
CA ARG A 2 16.49 -14.40 -6.98
C ARG A 2 16.00 -15.78 -7.52
N ARG A 3 15.44 -16.67 -6.71
CA ARG A 3 15.02 -18.03 -7.17
C ARG A 3 13.56 -18.39 -6.86
N VAL A 4 12.78 -17.49 -6.27
CA VAL A 4 11.41 -17.83 -5.84
C VAL A 4 10.37 -17.60 -6.94
N PHE A 5 10.66 -16.77 -7.94
CA PHE A 5 9.86 -16.64 -9.16
C PHE A 5 10.68 -17.16 -10.34
N GLY A 6 10.33 -18.34 -10.85
CA GLY A 6 10.99 -18.99 -11.99
C GLY A 6 10.79 -18.21 -13.28
N LEU A 7 11.58 -17.15 -13.48
CA LEU A 7 11.74 -16.44 -14.74
C LEU A 7 12.89 -17.08 -15.54
N ASP A 8 12.66 -18.28 -16.07
CA ASP A 8 13.46 -18.78 -17.19
C ASP A 8 12.81 -18.29 -18.49
N VAL A 9 13.25 -17.11 -18.94
CA VAL A 9 12.92 -16.58 -20.27
C VAL A 9 13.91 -17.16 -21.28
N PRO A 10 13.50 -18.03 -22.23
CA PRO A 10 14.38 -18.34 -23.35
C PRO A 10 14.40 -17.13 -24.29
N LEU A 11 15.51 -16.40 -24.28
CA LEU A 11 15.83 -15.37 -25.26
C LEU A 11 15.89 -15.97 -26.68
N CYS A 12 14.78 -15.98 -27.40
CA CYS A 12 14.79 -16.24 -28.83
C CYS A 12 15.25 -14.97 -29.59
N ARG A 13 16.56 -14.84 -29.77
CA ARG A 13 17.18 -13.90 -30.72
C ARG A 13 16.88 -14.35 -32.16
N LYS A 14 15.70 -14.01 -32.68
CA LYS A 14 15.41 -13.77 -34.13
C LYS A 14 13.89 -13.70 -34.34
N CYS A 15 13.34 -12.49 -34.32
CA CYS A 15 12.39 -12.05 -35.36
C CYS A 15 12.11 -10.55 -35.19
N ARG A 16 12.73 -9.75 -36.06
CA ARG A 16 12.28 -8.39 -36.36
C ARG A 16 10.95 -8.46 -37.11
N THR A 17 10.16 -7.39 -36.96
CA THR A 17 9.05 -6.97 -37.83
C THR A 17 7.85 -7.90 -37.96
N HIS A 18 6.69 -7.49 -37.43
CA HIS A 18 5.51 -7.31 -38.29
C HIS A 18 4.44 -6.43 -37.63
N ARG A 19 4.14 -5.32 -38.31
CA ARG A 19 2.86 -4.61 -38.26
C ARG A 19 1.77 -5.51 -38.87
N ARG A 20 0.54 -5.37 -38.33
CA ARG A 20 -0.80 -5.66 -38.89
C ARG A 20 -1.51 -6.97 -38.50
N LEU A 21 -2.83 -6.76 -38.31
CA LEU A 21 -3.99 -7.66 -38.18
C LEU A 21 -4.21 -8.14 -36.74
N ILE A 22 -5.32 -7.81 -36.07
CA ILE A 22 -6.70 -8.08 -36.50
C ILE A 22 -7.64 -6.91 -36.14
N ALA A 23 -8.31 -6.38 -37.17
CA ALA A 23 -9.65 -5.82 -37.08
C ALA A 23 -10.64 -6.95 -37.36
N LEU A 24 -11.65 -7.14 -36.51
CA LEU A 24 -12.95 -7.80 -36.76
C LEU A 24 -13.57 -8.23 -35.42
N ILE A 25 -14.39 -7.39 -34.79
CA ILE A 25 -15.69 -7.77 -34.21
C ILE A 25 -16.58 -6.50 -34.22
N THR A 26 -17.26 -6.28 -35.34
CA THR A 26 -18.49 -5.49 -35.39
C THR A 26 -19.62 -6.45 -35.69
N GLU A 27 -20.32 -6.92 -34.67
CA GLU A 27 -21.63 -7.55 -34.86
C GLU A 27 -22.67 -6.90 -33.92
N ARG A 28 -23.79 -6.57 -34.54
CA ARG A 28 -24.94 -5.84 -34.00
C ARG A 28 -25.65 -6.66 -32.91
N PRO A 29 -26.24 -6.04 -31.88
CA PRO A 29 -27.18 -6.73 -31.01
C PRO A 29 -28.51 -6.96 -31.73
N VAL A 30 -28.94 -8.21 -31.77
CA VAL A 30 -30.28 -8.62 -32.20
C VAL A 30 -31.29 -8.27 -31.11
N ILE A 31 -32.32 -7.55 -31.51
CA ILE A 31 -33.51 -7.22 -30.72
C ILE A 31 -34.33 -8.50 -30.51
N VAL A 32 -34.60 -8.85 -29.25
CA VAL A 32 -35.62 -9.83 -28.88
C VAL A 32 -36.51 -9.18 -27.81
N ASP A 33 -37.74 -8.86 -28.17
CA ASP A 33 -38.77 -8.39 -27.23
C ASP A 33 -39.29 -9.53 -26.33
N PRO A 34 -39.74 -9.22 -25.09
CA PRO A 34 -40.13 -10.21 -24.08
C PRO A 34 -41.64 -10.44 -24.03
N PRO A 35 -42.11 -11.50 -23.32
CA PRO A 35 -43.43 -11.48 -22.73
C PRO A 35 -43.40 -11.55 -21.20
N GLY A 36 -44.11 -10.61 -20.56
CA GLY A 36 -45.14 -10.98 -19.59
C GLY A 36 -44.84 -10.85 -18.09
N ARG A 37 -45.01 -9.61 -17.58
CA ARG A 37 -45.76 -9.21 -16.37
C ARG A 37 -45.72 -10.07 -15.09
N SER A 38 -45.27 -9.45 -13.99
CA SER A 38 -46.15 -9.02 -12.88
C SER A 38 -45.35 -8.18 -11.86
N ARG A 39 -45.55 -6.86 -11.78
CA ARG A 39 -46.54 -6.18 -10.91
C ARG A 39 -46.01 -5.95 -9.48
N TRP A 40 -45.26 -4.87 -9.27
CA TRP A 40 -45.17 -4.18 -7.98
C TRP A 40 -45.25 -2.67 -8.20
N ARG A 41 -46.08 -2.03 -7.37
CA ARG A 41 -46.51 -0.64 -7.44
C ARG A 41 -45.48 0.30 -6.81
N GLU A 42 -45.56 1.52 -7.31
CA GLU A 42 -44.82 2.75 -7.05
C GLU A 42 -44.89 3.29 -5.61
N ALA A 43 -44.05 4.32 -5.45
CA ALA A 43 -44.06 5.43 -4.48
C ALA A 43 -43.16 5.20 -3.25
N GLY A 44 -42.26 6.10 -2.89
CA GLY A 44 -41.99 7.46 -3.38
C GLY A 44 -40.94 8.08 -2.47
N GLU A 45 -40.28 9.10 -3.02
CA GLU A 45 -39.27 9.96 -2.40
C GLU A 45 -39.66 10.45 -0.98
N PHE A 46 -38.69 10.62 -0.09
CA PHE A 46 -38.28 11.94 0.40
C PHE A 46 -37.16 11.85 1.46
N SER A 47 -36.19 12.73 1.28
CA SER A 47 -35.12 13.11 2.20
C SER A 47 -35.66 13.70 3.51
N THR A 48 -35.00 13.47 4.66
CA THR A 48 -34.43 14.53 5.52
C THR A 48 -33.73 13.99 6.77
N THR A 49 -32.70 14.75 7.14
CA THR A 49 -31.75 14.67 8.24
C THR A 49 -32.37 14.86 9.64
N ARG A 50 -31.93 14.10 10.66
CA ARG A 50 -31.35 14.53 11.97
C ARG A 50 -31.61 13.58 13.16
N CYS A 51 -30.50 13.23 13.80
CA CYS A 51 -30.17 13.24 15.24
C CYS A 51 -30.98 12.45 16.29
N PHE A 52 -30.22 11.56 16.97
CA PHE A 52 -30.12 11.30 18.42
C PHE A 52 -31.39 11.13 19.28
N GLY A 53 -31.48 9.97 19.94
CA GLY A 53 -32.21 9.83 21.21
C GLY A 53 -32.69 8.41 21.54
N SER A 54 -31.95 7.73 22.41
CA SER A 54 -32.43 6.77 23.43
C SER A 54 -33.62 5.84 23.14
N THR A 55 -33.35 4.55 22.99
CA THR A 55 -34.38 3.48 22.95
C THR A 55 -34.75 3.03 24.37
N PRO A 56 -36.04 2.99 24.75
CA PRO A 56 -36.51 2.30 25.95
C PRO A 56 -36.91 0.83 25.65
N ALA A 57 -36.87 0.01 26.70
CA ALA A 57 -37.18 -1.42 26.73
C ALA A 57 -38.62 -1.77 26.28
N PRO A 58 -38.87 -2.96 25.72
CA PRO A 58 -40.22 -3.38 25.33
C PRO A 58 -40.98 -4.03 26.50
N VAL A 59 -42.24 -3.62 26.60
CA VAL A 59 -43.27 -4.12 27.53
C VAL A 59 -43.84 -5.46 27.04
N ALA A 60 -44.10 -6.33 28.01
CA ALA A 60 -44.68 -7.65 27.90
C ALA A 60 -46.04 -7.68 27.19
N ALA A 61 -46.25 -8.71 26.37
CA ALA A 61 -47.55 -9.08 25.81
C ALA A 61 -48.04 -10.37 26.47
N GLU A 62 -49.05 -10.26 27.32
CA GLU A 62 -49.81 -11.39 27.84
C GLU A 62 -50.71 -12.00 26.73
N ARG A 63 -50.68 -13.33 26.59
CA ARG A 63 -51.80 -14.11 26.05
C ARG A 63 -51.97 -15.38 26.88
N GLY A 64 -53.11 -15.47 27.55
CA GLY A 64 -53.55 -16.69 28.21
C GLY A 64 -54.17 -17.68 27.23
N SER A 65 -53.89 -18.97 27.46
CA SER A 65 -54.79 -20.08 27.10
C SER A 65 -54.57 -21.21 28.10
N GLY A 66 -55.60 -21.48 28.90
CA GLY A 66 -55.59 -22.52 29.92
C GLY A 66 -55.78 -23.91 29.32
N ALA A 67 -54.89 -24.81 29.72
CA ALA A 67 -55.12 -26.24 29.88
C ALA A 67 -54.48 -26.64 31.22
N PRO A 68 -55.06 -27.58 32.01
CA PRO A 68 -54.47 -27.95 33.29
C PRO A 68 -53.18 -28.73 33.04
N HIS A 69 -52.04 -28.05 33.18
CA HIS A 69 -50.75 -28.72 33.31
C HIS A 69 -50.72 -29.45 34.67
N PRO A 70 -50.18 -30.68 34.74
CA PRO A 70 -49.83 -31.29 36.02
C PRO A 70 -48.86 -30.34 36.76
N PRO A 71 -48.83 -30.35 38.10
CA PRO A 71 -48.02 -29.40 38.86
C PRO A 71 -46.57 -29.44 38.34
N ALA A 72 -46.09 -28.29 37.88
CA ALA A 72 -44.72 -28.16 37.42
C ALA A 72 -43.80 -28.60 38.57
N PRO A 73 -42.80 -29.45 38.30
CA PRO A 73 -41.77 -29.74 39.30
C PRO A 73 -41.20 -28.41 39.80
N MET A 74 -40.98 -28.30 41.11
CA MET A 74 -40.44 -27.07 41.71
C MET A 74 -39.14 -26.71 41.00
N SER A 75 -39.19 -25.63 40.21
CA SER A 75 -38.06 -25.14 39.44
C SER A 75 -37.44 -23.95 40.16
N ILE A 76 -36.17 -24.07 40.58
CA ILE A 76 -35.41 -22.92 41.09
C ILE A 76 -34.78 -22.26 39.87
N ALA A 77 -35.00 -20.96 39.65
CA ALA A 77 -34.41 -20.23 38.54
C ALA A 77 -33.82 -18.91 39.00
N GLY A 78 -32.77 -18.44 38.33
CA GLY A 78 -32.06 -17.21 38.69
C GLY A 78 -30.96 -16.85 37.70
N ASP A 79 -30.15 -15.86 38.10
CA ASP A 79 -29.03 -15.34 37.31
C ASP A 79 -27.70 -15.69 37.99
N LEU A 80 -26.74 -16.19 37.22
CA LEU A 80 -25.40 -16.54 37.67
C LEU A 80 -24.59 -15.33 38.16
N ALA A 81 -24.99 -14.10 37.80
CA ALA A 81 -24.43 -12.88 38.37
C ALA A 81 -24.78 -12.70 39.86
N THR A 82 -25.92 -13.23 40.31
CA THR A 82 -26.40 -13.11 41.70
C THR A 82 -26.00 -14.30 42.57
N LEU A 83 -25.96 -15.49 41.97
CA LEU A 83 -25.58 -16.72 42.65
C LEU A 83 -24.63 -17.51 41.75
N GLN A 84 -23.38 -17.60 42.17
CA GLN A 84 -22.31 -18.19 41.37
C GLN A 84 -22.51 -19.70 41.21
N LEU A 85 -22.06 -20.27 40.09
CA LEU A 85 -22.18 -21.71 39.82
C LEU A 85 -21.57 -22.58 40.94
N PRO A 86 -20.38 -22.26 41.51
CA PRO A 86 -19.85 -22.99 42.67
C PRO A 86 -20.83 -23.14 43.84
N ASP A 87 -21.54 -22.06 44.18
CA ASP A 87 -22.49 -22.06 45.30
C ASP A 87 -23.72 -22.92 44.98
N LEU A 88 -24.20 -22.88 43.74
CA LEU A 88 -25.28 -23.76 43.27
C LEU A 88 -24.90 -25.24 43.38
N LEU A 89 -23.71 -25.59 42.90
CA LEU A 89 -23.21 -26.96 42.93
C LEU A 89 -23.09 -27.47 44.38
N GLN A 90 -22.57 -26.64 45.30
CA GLN A 90 -22.49 -26.99 46.72
C GLN A 90 -23.87 -27.16 47.37
N ASN A 91 -24.82 -26.28 47.06
CA ASN A 91 -26.17 -26.36 47.60
C ASN A 91 -26.89 -27.64 47.15
N LEU A 92 -26.73 -28.03 45.88
CA LEU A 92 -27.31 -29.26 45.34
C LEU A 92 -26.70 -30.51 46.01
N GLU A 93 -25.38 -30.52 46.23
CA GLU A 93 -24.68 -31.60 46.95
C GLU A 93 -25.13 -31.69 48.41
N MET A 94 -25.09 -30.58 49.15
CA MET A 94 -25.42 -30.51 50.57
C MET A 94 -26.85 -30.97 50.87
N HIS A 95 -27.78 -30.70 49.95
CA HIS A 95 -29.18 -31.08 50.10
C HIS A 95 -29.55 -32.39 49.39
N GLY A 96 -28.57 -33.11 48.79
CA GLY A 96 -28.80 -34.40 48.12
C GLY A 96 -29.82 -34.33 46.99
N ARG A 97 -29.95 -33.19 46.32
CA ARG A 97 -31.01 -32.94 45.32
C ARG A 97 -30.74 -33.76 44.05
N SER A 98 -31.82 -34.28 43.46
CA SER A 98 -31.75 -35.02 42.20
C SER A 98 -32.58 -34.29 41.14
N GLY A 99 -31.96 -33.97 40.01
CA GLY A 99 -32.59 -33.13 38.99
C GLY A 99 -31.60 -32.62 37.97
N THR A 100 -32.11 -31.82 37.03
CA THR A 100 -31.29 -31.24 35.95
C THR A 100 -31.14 -29.75 36.17
N LEU A 101 -29.89 -29.29 36.27
CA LEU A 101 -29.50 -27.89 36.22
C LEU A 101 -29.26 -27.53 34.75
N THR A 102 -30.02 -26.57 34.25
CA THR A 102 -29.88 -25.98 32.92
C THR A 102 -29.22 -24.63 33.08
N LEU A 103 -28.19 -24.36 32.29
CA LEU A 103 -27.46 -23.11 32.21
C LEU A 103 -27.69 -22.56 30.80
N GLU A 104 -28.32 -21.39 30.71
CA GLU A 104 -28.51 -20.68 29.45
C GLU A 104 -27.44 -19.60 29.34
N THR A 105 -26.49 -19.81 28.43
CA THR A 105 -25.35 -18.91 28.23
C THR A 105 -25.34 -18.35 26.81
N PRO A 106 -24.70 -17.19 26.57
CA PRO A 106 -24.52 -16.67 25.22
C PRO A 106 -23.73 -17.60 24.28
N GLU A 107 -22.87 -18.44 24.86
CA GLU A 107 -22.01 -19.41 24.16
C GLU A 107 -22.74 -20.73 23.86
N GLY A 108 -23.92 -20.90 24.47
CA GLY A 108 -24.86 -22.00 24.27
C GLY A 108 -25.24 -22.70 25.57
N ASP A 109 -26.25 -23.57 25.50
CA ASP A 109 -26.83 -24.17 26.69
C ASP A 109 -25.99 -25.32 27.24
N ALA A 110 -25.90 -25.41 28.57
CA ALA A 110 -25.32 -26.54 29.27
C ALA A 110 -26.32 -27.17 30.24
N TYR A 111 -26.34 -28.49 30.29
CA TYR A 111 -27.23 -29.30 31.12
C TYR A 111 -26.38 -30.18 32.02
N LEU A 112 -26.63 -30.13 33.33
CA LEU A 112 -25.93 -30.91 34.34
C LEU A 112 -26.97 -31.71 35.14
N TYR A 113 -26.84 -33.03 35.15
CA TYR A 113 -27.74 -33.89 35.92
C TYR A 113 -27.10 -34.32 37.23
N PHE A 114 -27.82 -34.08 38.32
CA PHE A 114 -27.45 -34.48 39.67
C PHE A 114 -28.28 -35.69 40.11
N ASN A 115 -27.61 -36.67 40.70
CA ASN A 115 -28.21 -37.83 41.34
C ASN A 115 -27.78 -37.85 42.82
N GLN A 116 -28.73 -37.70 43.73
CA GLN A 116 -28.48 -37.63 45.17
C GLN A 116 -27.40 -36.59 45.54
N GLY A 117 -27.44 -35.43 44.90
CA GLY A 117 -26.46 -34.34 45.10
C GLY A 117 -25.12 -34.53 44.38
N LYS A 118 -24.89 -35.67 43.72
CA LYS A 118 -23.65 -35.93 42.96
C LYS A 118 -23.85 -35.65 41.48
N LEU A 119 -22.88 -35.01 40.84
CA LEU A 119 -22.92 -34.77 39.40
C LEU A 119 -22.68 -36.11 38.67
N ALA A 120 -23.63 -36.51 37.83
CA ALA A 120 -23.59 -37.79 37.15
C ALA A 120 -23.47 -37.67 35.62
N LEU A 121 -24.09 -36.64 35.02
CA LEU A 121 -24.05 -36.42 33.57
C LEU A 121 -23.94 -34.94 33.27
N LEU A 122 -23.33 -34.64 32.12
CA LEU A 122 -23.23 -33.29 31.58
C LEU A 122 -23.40 -33.35 30.07
N SER A 123 -24.11 -32.37 29.52
CA SER A 123 -24.15 -32.09 28.10
C SER A 123 -23.99 -30.60 27.90
N SER A 124 -23.10 -30.18 27.00
CA SER A 124 -22.86 -28.77 26.72
C SER A 124 -22.72 -28.58 25.22
N THR A 125 -23.24 -27.47 24.71
CA THR A 125 -23.04 -27.08 23.31
C THR A 125 -21.55 -26.87 23.02
N GLY A 126 -21.05 -27.51 21.95
CA GLY A 126 -19.65 -27.37 21.53
C GLY A 126 -18.68 -28.40 22.12
N HIS A 127 -19.10 -29.18 23.12
CA HIS A 127 -18.28 -30.27 23.68
C HIS A 127 -18.59 -31.62 22.98
N PRO A 128 -17.57 -32.39 22.57
CA PRO A 128 -17.77 -33.65 21.86
C PRO A 128 -18.38 -34.75 22.74
N ASP A 129 -19.15 -35.65 22.13
CA ASP A 129 -19.68 -36.85 22.80
C ASP A 129 -18.55 -37.83 23.16
N LEU A 130 -18.83 -38.77 24.07
CA LEU A 130 -17.82 -39.72 24.55
C LEU A 130 -17.20 -40.52 23.38
N MET A 131 -18.02 -40.88 22.39
CA MET A 131 -17.57 -41.66 21.24
C MET A 131 -16.63 -40.87 20.33
N THR A 132 -16.88 -39.57 20.13
CA THR A 132 -15.98 -38.69 19.38
C THR A 132 -14.66 -38.52 20.12
N ILE A 133 -14.69 -38.37 21.44
CA ILE A 133 -13.47 -38.31 22.27
C ILE A 133 -12.64 -39.57 22.15
N LEU A 134 -13.25 -40.76 22.25
CA LEU A 134 -12.55 -42.04 22.12
C LEU A 134 -11.86 -42.23 20.77
N VAL A 135 -12.43 -41.69 19.69
CA VAL A 135 -11.82 -41.72 18.36
C VAL A 135 -10.72 -40.68 18.26
N ALA A 136 -10.96 -39.46 18.75
CA ALA A 136 -10.00 -38.36 18.69
C ALA A 136 -8.75 -38.63 19.53
N SER A 137 -8.89 -39.30 20.67
CA SER A 137 -7.78 -39.77 21.52
C SER A 137 -7.02 -40.97 20.95
N GLY A 138 -7.49 -41.57 19.85
CA GLY A 138 -6.91 -42.79 19.28
C GLY A 138 -7.16 -44.07 20.08
N THR A 139 -7.89 -44.01 21.21
CA THR A 139 -8.23 -45.18 22.03
C THR A 139 -8.99 -46.22 21.23
N ILE A 140 -9.85 -45.77 20.31
CA ILE A 140 -10.48 -46.62 19.30
C ILE A 140 -10.28 -46.01 17.90
N THR A 141 -10.16 -46.86 16.89
CA THR A 141 -10.14 -46.42 15.49
C THR A 141 -11.57 -46.16 14.97
N ALA A 142 -11.71 -45.26 14.00
CA ALA A 142 -13.00 -45.04 13.32
C ALA A 142 -13.58 -46.34 12.74
N SER A 143 -12.73 -47.25 12.28
CA SER A 143 -13.13 -48.58 11.78
C SER A 143 -13.70 -49.49 12.88
N GLN A 144 -13.17 -49.42 14.11
CA GLN A 144 -13.69 -50.15 15.26
C GLN A 144 -15.04 -49.59 15.70
N LEU A 145 -15.19 -48.25 15.71
CA LEU A 145 -16.46 -47.60 16.01
C LEU A 145 -17.56 -47.98 15.02
N GLU A 146 -17.26 -47.97 13.71
CA GLU A 146 -18.23 -48.38 12.68
C GLU A 146 -18.61 -49.87 12.78
N ARG A 147 -17.65 -50.74 13.11
CA ARG A 147 -17.95 -52.16 13.38
C ARG A 147 -18.83 -52.32 14.62
N ALA A 148 -18.59 -51.55 15.69
CA ALA A 148 -19.41 -51.56 16.89
C ALA A 148 -20.84 -51.07 16.59
N ARG A 149 -21.00 -50.00 15.80
CA ARG A 149 -22.31 -49.48 15.35
C ARG A 149 -23.12 -50.53 14.58
N LYS A 150 -22.45 -51.27 13.67
CA LYS A 150 -23.10 -52.36 12.92
C LYS A 150 -23.55 -53.50 13.82
N LYS A 151 -22.72 -53.94 14.78
CA LYS A 151 -23.09 -55.00 15.74
C LYS A 151 -24.17 -54.56 16.73
N ARG A 152 -24.22 -53.27 17.08
CA ARG A 152 -25.26 -52.70 17.95
C ARG A 152 -26.65 -52.84 17.34
N ARG A 153 -26.80 -52.73 16.01
CA ARG A 153 -28.11 -52.88 15.32
C ARG A 153 -28.82 -54.21 15.62
N GLY A 154 -28.09 -55.26 16.01
CA GLY A 154 -28.64 -56.56 16.39
C GLY A 154 -28.59 -56.87 17.90
N SER A 155 -28.24 -55.90 18.75
CA SER A 155 -28.00 -56.11 20.18
C SER A 155 -28.73 -55.08 21.04
N ARG A 156 -29.10 -55.48 22.26
CA ARG A 156 -29.64 -54.57 23.30
C ARG A 156 -28.53 -53.85 24.09
N LYS A 157 -27.27 -54.21 23.83
CA LYS A 157 -26.08 -53.61 24.45
C LYS A 157 -25.84 -52.19 23.94
N SER A 158 -25.23 -51.35 24.78
CA SER A 158 -24.81 -50.01 24.34
C SER A 158 -23.58 -50.07 23.45
N LEU A 159 -23.24 -48.96 22.80
CA LEU A 159 -22.09 -48.90 21.91
C LEU A 159 -20.78 -49.13 22.67
N GLY A 160 -20.64 -48.56 23.87
CA GLY A 160 -19.52 -48.79 24.80
C GLY A 160 -19.42 -50.25 25.23
N GLU A 161 -20.53 -50.88 25.65
CA GLU A 161 -20.55 -52.31 25.99
C GLU A 161 -20.16 -53.22 24.81
N VAL A 162 -20.54 -52.83 23.59
CA VAL A 162 -20.15 -53.55 22.36
C VAL A 162 -18.65 -53.38 22.09
N LEU A 163 -18.09 -52.19 22.27
CA LEU A 163 -16.65 -51.95 22.14
C LEU A 163 -15.84 -52.78 23.16
N VAL A 164 -16.33 -52.85 24.41
CA VAL A 164 -15.74 -53.70 25.47
C VAL A 164 -15.86 -55.19 25.11
N THR A 165 -17.04 -55.63 24.66
CA THR A 165 -17.24 -57.03 24.21
C THR A 165 -16.33 -57.40 23.04
N MET A 166 -16.03 -56.43 22.17
CA MET A 166 -15.12 -56.60 21.02
C MET A 166 -13.63 -56.53 21.40
N LYS A 167 -13.31 -56.30 22.69
CA LYS A 167 -11.96 -56.03 23.18
C LYS A 167 -11.27 -54.88 22.45
N ALA A 168 -12.06 -53.91 21.98
CA ALA A 168 -11.53 -52.68 21.38
C ALA A 168 -11.06 -51.68 22.45
N ILE A 169 -11.69 -51.72 23.63
CA ILE A 169 -11.36 -50.96 24.83
C ILE A 169 -11.76 -51.82 26.04
N ASP A 170 -11.13 -51.62 27.17
CA ASP A 170 -11.53 -52.18 28.46
C ASP A 170 -12.54 -51.27 29.18
N GLU A 171 -13.32 -51.85 30.10
CA GLU A 171 -14.38 -51.12 30.82
C GLU A 171 -13.80 -50.06 31.76
N GLU A 172 -12.62 -50.32 32.33
CA GLU A 172 -11.92 -49.39 33.21
C GLU A 172 -11.47 -48.14 32.45
N THR A 173 -10.82 -48.30 31.28
CA THR A 173 -10.45 -47.17 30.42
C THR A 173 -11.66 -46.42 29.87
N LEU A 174 -12.75 -47.11 29.50
CA LEU A 174 -13.98 -46.42 29.08
C LEU A 174 -14.53 -45.52 30.20
N THR A 175 -14.56 -46.05 31.42
CA THR A 175 -15.04 -45.32 32.60
C THR A 175 -14.10 -44.16 32.96
N SER A 176 -12.79 -44.37 32.89
CA SER A 176 -11.80 -43.33 33.21
C SER A 176 -11.86 -42.16 32.22
N ILE A 177 -12.02 -42.42 30.92
CA ILE A 177 -12.16 -41.37 29.90
C ILE A 177 -13.48 -40.61 30.07
N ALA A 178 -14.58 -41.30 30.34
CA ALA A 178 -15.87 -40.63 30.61
C ALA A 178 -15.80 -39.76 31.87
N ARG A 179 -15.11 -40.23 32.91
CA ARG A 179 -14.83 -39.43 34.12
C ARG A 179 -13.99 -38.20 33.81
N ALA A 180 -12.92 -38.36 33.06
CA ALA A 180 -12.04 -37.25 32.69
C ALA A 180 -12.77 -36.19 31.85
N ARG A 181 -13.59 -36.61 30.87
CA ARG A 181 -14.45 -35.70 30.11
C ARG A 181 -15.40 -34.92 31.01
N LEU A 182 -16.11 -35.61 31.92
CA LEU A 182 -17.07 -34.96 32.80
C LEU A 182 -16.37 -33.94 33.73
N LEU A 183 -15.20 -34.29 34.25
CA LEU A 183 -14.36 -33.40 35.05
C LEU A 183 -13.91 -32.18 34.23
N ASP A 184 -13.31 -32.39 33.06
CA ASP A 184 -12.79 -31.34 32.19
C ASP A 184 -13.88 -30.33 31.82
N THR A 185 -15.02 -30.80 31.30
CA THR A 185 -16.11 -29.91 30.91
C THR A 185 -16.72 -29.18 32.11
N THR A 186 -16.81 -29.82 33.27
CA THR A 186 -17.33 -29.15 34.48
C THR A 186 -16.39 -28.07 34.96
N CYS A 187 -15.08 -28.33 35.01
CA CYS A 187 -14.09 -27.33 35.40
C CYS A 187 -14.09 -26.13 34.45
N GLU A 188 -14.20 -26.36 33.14
CA GLU A 188 -14.34 -25.28 32.15
C GLU A 188 -15.58 -24.41 32.42
N LEU A 189 -16.76 -25.04 32.59
CA LEU A 189 -18.00 -24.30 32.90
C LEU A 189 -17.88 -23.51 34.20
N VAL A 190 -17.30 -24.08 35.26
CA VAL A 190 -17.13 -23.37 36.53
C VAL A 190 -16.29 -22.10 36.38
N SER A 191 -15.29 -22.11 35.51
CA SER A 191 -14.40 -20.97 35.30
C SER A 191 -14.94 -19.90 34.34
N SER A 192 -15.80 -20.25 33.38
CA SER A 192 -16.23 -19.32 32.31
C SER A 192 -17.72 -18.99 32.26
N VAL A 193 -18.58 -19.69 33.01
CA VAL A 193 -20.03 -19.56 32.82
C VAL A 193 -20.56 -18.19 33.25
N THR A 194 -21.40 -17.61 32.40
CA THR A 194 -22.25 -16.46 32.71
C THR A 194 -23.63 -16.66 32.08
N GLY A 195 -24.68 -16.07 32.65
CA GLY A 195 -26.05 -16.20 32.13
C GLY A 195 -27.06 -16.61 33.19
N SER A 196 -28.14 -17.26 32.76
CA SER A 196 -29.23 -17.67 33.67
C SER A 196 -29.19 -19.17 33.94
N PHE A 197 -29.75 -19.58 35.07
CA PHE A 197 -29.87 -20.98 35.43
C PHE A 197 -31.30 -21.35 35.79
N SER A 198 -31.65 -22.62 35.54
CA SER A 198 -32.86 -23.24 36.06
C SER A 198 -32.60 -24.67 36.50
N PHE A 199 -33.02 -25.04 37.71
CA PHE A 199 -32.92 -26.39 38.24
C PHE A 199 -34.30 -27.00 38.31
N THR A 200 -34.47 -28.17 37.68
CA THR A 200 -35.73 -28.92 37.65
C THR A 200 -35.54 -30.26 38.36
N GLU A 201 -36.24 -30.47 39.48
CA GLU A 201 -36.24 -31.76 40.17
C GLU A 201 -36.87 -32.85 39.31
N GLY A 202 -36.24 -34.02 39.25
CA GLY A 202 -36.74 -35.14 38.46
C GLY A 202 -35.66 -36.14 38.06
N GLY A 203 -36.08 -37.16 37.31
CA GLY A 203 -35.18 -38.14 36.72
C GLY A 203 -34.51 -37.62 35.44
N VAL A 204 -33.53 -38.39 34.93
CA VAL A 204 -32.76 -38.05 33.73
C VAL A 204 -33.68 -37.80 32.52
N PRO A 205 -33.68 -36.58 31.94
CA PRO A 205 -34.39 -36.26 30.71
C PRO A 205 -33.97 -37.18 29.55
N ARG A 206 -34.93 -37.62 28.73
CA ARG A 206 -34.65 -38.51 27.58
C ARG A 206 -34.01 -37.71 26.44
N GLY A 207 -32.86 -38.19 25.93
CA GLY A 207 -32.22 -37.65 24.73
C GLY A 207 -31.38 -36.39 24.93
N MET A 208 -31.30 -35.87 26.17
CA MET A 208 -30.53 -34.67 26.51
C MET A 208 -29.07 -34.96 26.87
N PHE A 209 -28.76 -36.20 27.27
CA PHE A 209 -27.44 -36.62 27.73
C PHE A 209 -26.91 -37.80 26.91
N ASP A 210 -25.59 -37.99 26.89
CA ASP A 210 -24.95 -39.13 26.25
C ASP A 210 -25.48 -40.44 26.85
N ALA A 211 -26.05 -41.28 25.98
CA ALA A 211 -26.65 -42.54 26.37
C ALA A 211 -25.64 -43.55 26.91
N GLU A 212 -24.37 -43.41 26.52
CA GLU A 212 -23.28 -44.29 26.93
C GLU A 212 -22.82 -43.93 28.34
N GLU A 213 -22.67 -42.63 28.66
CA GLU A 213 -22.33 -42.16 30.00
C GLU A 213 -23.40 -42.49 31.04
N ARG A 214 -24.67 -42.44 30.63
CA ARG A 214 -25.79 -42.83 31.50
C ARG A 214 -25.68 -44.27 32.00
N LYS A 215 -24.97 -45.14 31.29
CA LYS A 215 -24.78 -46.53 31.70
C LYS A 215 -23.57 -46.74 32.62
N LEU A 216 -22.64 -45.80 32.66
CA LEU A 216 -21.41 -45.90 33.46
C LEU A 216 -21.62 -45.51 34.93
N ASP A 217 -22.81 -45.01 35.28
CA ASP A 217 -23.22 -44.62 36.64
C ASP A 217 -22.17 -43.77 37.36
N LEU A 218 -21.68 -42.74 36.66
CA LEU A 218 -20.69 -41.81 37.18
C LEU A 218 -21.30 -40.99 38.34
N ALA A 219 -20.47 -40.69 39.33
CA ALA A 219 -20.90 -39.92 40.49
C ALA A 219 -19.72 -39.07 41.00
N PHE A 220 -19.81 -37.76 40.82
CA PHE A 220 -18.81 -36.80 41.25
C PHE A 220 -19.32 -35.95 42.40
N ASP A 221 -18.50 -35.84 43.44
CA ASP A 221 -18.74 -34.92 44.55
C ASP A 221 -18.44 -33.49 44.08
N ALA A 222 -19.39 -32.57 44.21
CA ALA A 222 -19.23 -31.21 43.73
C ALA A 222 -18.07 -30.50 44.45
N ARG A 223 -17.83 -30.76 45.73
CA ARG A 223 -16.67 -30.25 46.46
C ARG A 223 -15.34 -30.62 45.78
N SER A 224 -15.17 -31.86 45.36
CA SER A 224 -13.94 -32.32 44.69
C SER A 224 -13.76 -31.65 43.33
N LEU A 225 -14.86 -31.50 42.58
CA LEU A 225 -14.87 -30.77 41.30
C LEU A 225 -14.48 -29.30 41.47
N LEU A 226 -15.01 -28.63 42.50
CA LEU A 226 -14.74 -27.22 42.76
C LEU A 226 -13.30 -26.97 43.23
N LEU A 227 -12.75 -27.85 44.07
CA LEU A 227 -11.34 -27.79 44.45
C LEU A 227 -10.43 -27.98 43.23
N GLU A 228 -10.76 -28.92 42.36
CA GLU A 228 -10.01 -29.16 41.13
C GLU A 228 -10.15 -27.99 40.14
N ALA A 229 -11.34 -27.40 39.99
CA ALA A 229 -11.55 -26.21 39.16
C ALA A 229 -10.71 -25.03 39.66
N ALA A 230 -10.71 -24.75 40.96
CA ALA A 230 -9.88 -23.70 41.57
C ALA A 230 -8.38 -23.96 41.35
N ARG A 231 -7.93 -25.21 41.54
CA ARG A 231 -6.53 -25.61 41.27
C ARG A 231 -6.17 -25.37 39.80
N ARG A 232 -7.05 -25.73 38.86
CA ARG A 232 -6.84 -25.54 37.42
C ARG A 232 -6.75 -24.07 37.06
N GLU A 233 -7.58 -23.21 37.65
CA GLU A 233 -7.54 -21.76 37.42
C GLU A 233 -6.17 -21.16 37.80
N ASP A 234 -5.62 -21.52 38.96
CA ASP A 234 -4.30 -21.06 39.38
C ASP A 234 -3.18 -21.58 38.45
N HIS A 235 -3.26 -22.85 38.07
CA HIS A 235 -2.30 -23.46 37.16
C HIS A 235 -2.36 -22.87 35.74
N TRP A 236 -3.55 -22.49 35.25
CA TRP A 236 -3.71 -21.83 33.96
C TRP A 236 -2.90 -20.54 33.88
N ARG A 237 -2.79 -19.79 34.97
CA ARG A 237 -1.93 -18.60 35.03
C ARG A 237 -0.47 -18.95 34.73
N MET A 238 0.04 -20.01 35.35
CA MET A 238 1.42 -20.49 35.12
C MET A 238 1.62 -21.06 33.72
N ILE A 239 0.62 -21.79 33.19
CA ILE A 239 0.65 -22.34 31.82
C ILE A 239 0.77 -21.19 30.81
N ARG A 240 0.01 -20.11 31.00
CA ARG A 240 0.00 -18.96 30.09
C ARG A 240 1.28 -18.12 30.10
N GLU A 241 2.11 -18.23 31.15
CA GLU A 241 3.45 -17.63 31.14
C GLU A 241 4.36 -18.26 30.07
N TRP A 242 4.23 -19.58 29.85
CA TRP A 242 5.06 -20.33 28.91
C TRP A 242 4.37 -20.60 27.56
N ILE A 243 3.05 -20.58 27.54
CA ILE A 243 2.20 -20.78 26.35
C ILE A 243 1.24 -19.59 26.24
N PRO A 244 1.71 -18.45 25.70
CA PRO A 244 0.91 -17.22 25.65
C PRO A 244 -0.32 -17.33 24.75
N SER A 245 -0.27 -18.18 23.72
CA SER A 245 -1.34 -18.35 22.74
C SER A 245 -1.49 -19.80 22.31
N ASP A 246 -2.73 -20.20 22.05
CA ASP A 246 -3.06 -21.50 21.46
C ASP A 246 -2.72 -21.56 19.96
N SER A 247 -2.48 -20.41 19.32
CA SER A 247 -1.99 -20.32 17.94
C SER A 247 -0.47 -20.51 17.83
N ALA A 248 0.25 -20.59 18.95
CA ALA A 248 1.70 -20.78 18.94
C ALA A 248 2.09 -22.15 18.36
N HIS A 249 3.29 -22.22 17.79
CA HIS A 249 3.88 -23.44 17.26
C HIS A 249 5.15 -23.75 18.04
N TYR A 250 5.37 -25.01 18.39
CA TYR A 250 6.57 -25.47 19.08
C TYR A 250 7.28 -26.55 18.28
N ILE A 251 8.60 -26.59 18.40
CA ILE A 251 9.45 -27.65 17.87
C ILE A 251 10.38 -28.19 18.94
N PRO A 252 10.80 -29.45 18.85
CA PRO A 252 11.60 -30.08 19.87
C PRO A 252 13.07 -29.77 19.66
N GLN A 253 13.80 -29.51 20.75
CA GLN A 253 15.24 -29.28 20.70
C GLN A 253 16.00 -30.61 20.74
N LYS A 254 16.90 -30.82 19.77
CA LYS A 254 17.74 -32.03 19.71
C LYS A 254 18.67 -32.12 20.92
N GLY A 255 18.76 -33.32 21.51
CA GLY A 255 19.73 -33.64 22.57
C GLY A 255 19.33 -33.21 23.99
N ARG A 256 18.08 -32.78 24.20
CA ARG A 256 17.51 -32.51 25.52
C ARG A 256 16.67 -33.71 25.97
N SER A 257 16.79 -34.12 27.24
CA SER A 257 15.94 -35.15 27.82
C SER A 257 14.60 -34.56 28.29
N LEU A 258 13.56 -35.39 28.27
CA LEU A 258 12.26 -35.09 28.88
C LEU A 258 12.42 -35.14 30.41
N ASN A 259 12.61 -33.99 31.05
CA ASN A 259 12.59 -33.90 32.51
C ASN A 259 11.15 -33.73 32.99
N ILE A 260 10.41 -34.83 32.98
CA ILE A 260 8.98 -34.89 33.30
C ILE A 260 8.78 -35.98 34.36
N ASP A 261 7.81 -35.76 35.24
CA ASP A 261 7.39 -36.77 36.20
C ASP A 261 7.05 -38.08 35.45
N PRO A 262 7.58 -39.23 35.89
CA PRO A 262 7.30 -40.53 35.29
C PRO A 262 5.82 -40.81 35.06
N ALA A 263 4.92 -40.26 35.88
CA ALA A 263 3.48 -40.39 35.73
C ALA A 263 2.94 -39.83 34.40
N TYR A 264 3.62 -38.84 33.80
CA TYR A 264 3.21 -38.20 32.54
C TYR A 264 4.17 -38.53 31.38
N ALA A 265 5.04 -39.52 31.53
CA ALA A 265 6.05 -39.84 30.51
C ALA A 265 5.41 -40.24 29.15
N ASP A 266 4.36 -41.06 29.17
CA ASP A 266 3.67 -41.50 27.96
C ASP A 266 2.96 -40.35 27.26
N LEU A 267 2.25 -39.50 28.02
CA LEU A 267 1.58 -38.30 27.50
C LEU A 267 2.61 -37.32 26.93
N ALA A 268 3.73 -37.13 27.62
CA ALA A 268 4.81 -36.28 27.16
C ALA A 268 5.42 -36.76 25.85
N GLN A 269 5.66 -38.06 25.72
CA GLN A 269 6.19 -38.64 24.49
C GLN A 269 5.19 -38.47 23.33
N ALA A 270 3.91 -38.78 23.54
CA ALA A 270 2.88 -38.61 22.52
C ALA A 270 2.72 -37.15 22.11
N LEU A 271 2.72 -36.22 23.07
CA LEU A 271 2.67 -34.80 22.78
C LEU A 271 3.92 -34.33 22.02
N PHE A 272 5.10 -34.80 22.41
CA PHE A 272 6.36 -34.44 21.76
C PHE A 272 6.40 -34.82 20.28
N GLU A 273 5.77 -35.94 19.90
CA GLU A 273 5.62 -36.39 18.52
C GLU A 273 4.66 -35.52 17.69
N GLU A 274 3.71 -34.83 18.34
CA GLU A 274 2.80 -33.88 17.68
C GLU A 274 3.41 -32.49 17.46
N LEU A 275 4.53 -32.17 18.13
CA LEU A 275 5.20 -30.88 18.06
C LEU A 275 6.25 -30.85 16.93
N ASP A 276 5.82 -30.92 15.68
CA ASP A 276 6.69 -30.82 14.50
C ASP A 276 6.86 -29.37 13.98
N GLY A 277 6.13 -28.43 14.57
CA GLY A 277 6.08 -27.02 14.17
C GLY A 277 5.07 -26.72 13.07
N THR A 278 4.44 -27.72 12.47
CA THR A 278 3.34 -27.55 11.49
C THR A 278 2.00 -27.34 12.21
N ARG A 279 1.81 -27.97 13.36
CA ARG A 279 0.59 -27.86 14.18
C ARG A 279 0.70 -26.74 15.20
N SER A 280 -0.40 -26.03 15.41
CA SER A 280 -0.51 -25.11 16.54
C SER A 280 -0.75 -25.90 17.84
N VAL A 281 -0.57 -25.23 18.98
CA VAL A 281 -0.96 -25.79 20.27
C VAL A 281 -2.43 -26.23 20.26
N ALA A 282 -3.34 -25.42 19.71
CA ALA A 282 -4.76 -25.79 19.60
C ALA A 282 -4.97 -27.13 18.85
N GLU A 283 -4.27 -27.30 17.72
CA GLU A 283 -4.35 -28.51 16.89
C GLU A 283 -3.73 -29.72 17.58
N ALA A 284 -2.60 -29.52 18.28
CA ALA A 284 -1.95 -30.58 19.06
C ALA A 284 -2.84 -31.02 20.23
N MET A 285 -3.42 -30.09 20.99
CA MET A 285 -4.28 -30.38 22.13
C MET A 285 -5.58 -31.08 21.72
N ALA A 286 -6.07 -30.87 20.49
CA ALA A 286 -7.24 -31.57 19.97
C ALA A 286 -7.05 -33.10 19.86
N ARG A 287 -5.81 -33.61 19.88
CA ARG A 287 -5.49 -35.04 19.97
C ARG A 287 -5.61 -35.62 21.37
N PHE A 288 -5.67 -34.76 22.39
CA PHE A 288 -5.75 -35.15 23.80
C PHE A 288 -7.03 -34.61 24.47
N PRO A 289 -8.23 -34.87 23.91
CA PRO A 289 -9.48 -34.24 24.38
C PRO A 289 -9.92 -34.64 25.79
N HIS A 290 -9.37 -35.71 26.36
CA HIS A 290 -9.72 -36.24 27.69
C HIS A 290 -8.62 -35.99 28.74
N GLN A 291 -7.53 -35.34 28.35
CA GLN A 291 -6.39 -34.99 29.20
C GLN A 291 -5.87 -33.60 28.80
N ARG A 292 -6.80 -32.70 28.43
CA ARG A 292 -6.43 -31.46 27.75
C ARG A 292 -5.63 -30.58 28.69
N PHE A 293 -6.10 -30.43 29.92
CA PHE A 293 -5.41 -29.64 30.96
C PHE A 293 -4.02 -30.21 31.28
N GLU A 294 -3.90 -31.52 31.46
CA GLU A 294 -2.64 -32.21 31.72
C GLU A 294 -1.67 -32.05 30.55
N ALA A 295 -2.15 -32.12 29.30
CA ALA A 295 -1.35 -31.90 28.11
C ALA A 295 -0.79 -30.47 28.06
N TYR A 296 -1.57 -29.45 28.44
CA TYR A 296 -1.07 -28.08 28.58
C TYR A 296 -0.03 -27.95 29.70
N GLN A 297 -0.21 -28.62 30.85
CA GLN A 297 0.79 -28.61 31.92
C GLN A 297 2.12 -29.23 31.46
N VAL A 298 2.06 -30.36 30.76
CA VAL A 298 3.22 -31.03 30.20
C VAL A 298 3.89 -30.13 29.16
N LEU A 299 3.12 -29.51 28.27
CA LEU A 299 3.64 -28.57 27.27
C LEU A 299 4.35 -27.38 27.93
N ALA A 300 3.74 -26.79 28.97
CA ALA A 300 4.33 -25.68 29.71
C ALA A 300 5.65 -26.10 30.38
N LYS A 301 5.70 -27.31 30.95
CA LYS A 301 6.92 -27.84 31.57
C LYS A 301 8.03 -28.13 30.56
N LEU A 302 7.66 -28.60 29.36
CA LEU A 302 8.60 -28.78 28.26
C LEU A 302 9.18 -27.44 27.78
N ALA A 303 8.35 -26.39 27.73
CA ALA A 303 8.78 -25.04 27.37
C ALA A 303 9.69 -24.44 28.46
N GLU A 304 9.30 -24.57 29.73
CA GLU A 304 10.09 -24.12 30.89
C GLU A 304 11.47 -24.77 30.93
N SER A 305 11.54 -26.08 30.69
CA SER A 305 12.80 -26.84 30.67
C SER A 305 13.63 -26.64 29.38
N ARG A 306 13.11 -25.87 28.41
CA ARG A 306 13.69 -25.64 27.07
C ARG A 306 13.90 -26.93 26.28
N THR A 307 13.12 -27.96 26.53
CA THR A 307 13.10 -29.17 25.69
C THR A 307 12.35 -28.91 24.39
N ILE A 308 11.40 -27.97 24.40
CA ILE A 308 10.78 -27.41 23.21
C ILE A 308 11.07 -25.91 23.12
N GLN A 309 10.95 -25.37 21.91
CA GLN A 309 11.08 -23.93 21.65
C GLN A 309 9.97 -23.46 20.73
N VAL A 310 9.56 -22.20 20.90
CA VAL A 310 8.62 -21.55 19.99
C VAL A 310 9.26 -21.47 18.60
N VAL A 311 8.46 -21.72 17.56
CA VAL A 311 8.91 -21.61 16.17
C VAL A 311 8.95 -20.13 15.79
N GLU A 312 10.15 -19.64 15.51
CA GLU A 312 10.35 -18.29 14.97
C GLU A 312 9.65 -18.10 13.62
N ALA A 313 9.16 -16.88 13.34
CA ALA A 313 8.46 -16.55 12.10
C ALA A 313 9.24 -16.95 10.82
N SER A 314 10.57 -16.77 10.83
CA SER A 314 11.42 -17.16 9.70
C SER A 314 11.50 -18.68 9.50
N ARG A 315 11.39 -19.47 10.59
CA ARG A 315 11.32 -20.94 10.51
C ARG A 315 9.92 -21.38 10.07
N MET A 316 8.85 -20.73 10.53
CA MET A 316 7.49 -20.99 10.06
C MET A 316 7.37 -20.84 8.53
N ALA A 317 7.97 -19.79 7.96
CA ALA A 317 8.00 -19.61 6.50
C ALA A 317 8.70 -20.77 5.76
N ARG A 318 9.75 -21.35 6.35
CA ARG A 318 10.44 -22.53 5.77
C ARG A 318 9.62 -23.80 5.92
N ILE A 319 8.97 -23.97 7.07
CA ILE A 319 8.07 -25.12 7.29
C ILE A 319 6.93 -25.09 6.27
N ALA A 320 6.39 -23.91 5.96
CA ALA A 320 5.36 -23.76 4.93
C ALA A 320 5.85 -24.22 3.53
N ASP A 321 7.14 -24.04 3.19
CA ASP A 321 7.72 -24.57 1.94
C ASP A 321 7.91 -26.10 1.97
N GLU A 322 8.09 -26.70 3.16
CA GLU A 322 8.28 -28.14 3.35
C GLU A 322 6.94 -28.92 3.29
N ILE A 323 5.80 -28.24 3.46
CA ILE A 323 4.46 -28.85 3.45
C ILE A 323 3.95 -28.97 2.00
N GLU A 324 3.59 -30.18 1.58
CA GLU A 324 3.03 -30.43 0.24
C GLU A 324 1.60 -29.91 0.07
N ASP A 325 0.78 -29.96 1.13
CA ASP A 325 -0.59 -29.45 1.10
C ASP A 325 -0.63 -27.93 1.28
N ALA A 326 -0.93 -27.21 0.19
CA ALA A 326 -0.97 -25.75 0.16
C ALA A 326 -1.93 -25.16 1.20
N LYS A 327 -3.05 -25.84 1.53
CA LYS A 327 -4.03 -25.36 2.51
C LYS A 327 -3.45 -25.40 3.93
N SER A 328 -2.81 -26.51 4.29
CA SER A 328 -2.12 -26.64 5.57
C SER A 328 -0.96 -25.65 5.67
N ALA A 329 -0.15 -25.50 4.62
CA ALA A 329 0.93 -24.51 4.55
C ALA A 329 0.42 -23.08 4.76
N TYR A 330 -0.69 -22.72 4.09
CA TYR A 330 -1.33 -21.42 4.22
C TYR A 330 -1.83 -21.17 5.65
N GLY A 331 -2.38 -22.20 6.31
CA GLY A 331 -2.80 -22.15 7.70
C GLY A 331 -1.67 -21.83 8.67
N VAL A 332 -0.48 -22.40 8.47
CA VAL A 332 0.73 -22.08 9.26
C VAL A 332 1.16 -20.64 9.04
N VAL A 333 1.19 -20.18 7.79
CA VAL A 333 1.59 -18.82 7.44
C VAL A 333 0.64 -17.78 8.06
N LYS A 334 -0.67 -18.02 8.00
CA LYS A 334 -1.69 -17.13 8.57
C LYS A 334 -1.48 -16.94 10.08
N ARG A 335 -1.30 -18.03 10.82
CA ARG A 335 -1.00 -18.00 12.26
C ARG A 335 0.31 -17.28 12.57
N GLY A 336 1.35 -17.51 11.76
CA GLY A 336 2.61 -16.77 11.90
C GLY A 336 2.44 -15.26 11.72
N LEU A 337 1.56 -14.84 10.80
CA LEU A 337 1.25 -13.43 10.56
C LEU A 337 0.34 -12.80 11.63
N GLU A 338 -0.46 -13.59 12.35
CA GLU A 338 -1.20 -13.08 13.52
C GLU A 338 -0.25 -12.59 14.62
N ALA A 339 0.84 -13.32 14.86
CA ALA A 339 1.88 -12.90 15.81
C ALA A 339 2.85 -11.87 15.23
N HIS A 340 3.18 -11.97 13.94
CA HIS A 340 4.17 -11.12 13.28
C HIS A 340 3.66 -10.55 11.94
N PRO A 341 2.74 -9.55 11.96
CA PRO A 341 2.06 -9.07 10.75
C PRO A 341 2.98 -8.50 9.67
N ARG A 342 4.17 -8.02 10.05
CA ARG A 342 5.12 -7.33 9.17
C ARG A 342 6.31 -8.19 8.77
N HIS A 343 6.26 -9.51 8.99
CA HIS A 343 7.38 -10.40 8.66
C HIS A 343 7.40 -10.73 7.15
N SER A 344 8.36 -10.17 6.42
CA SER A 344 8.46 -10.26 4.96
C SER A 344 8.44 -11.69 4.41
N GLY A 345 9.19 -12.61 5.03
CA GLY A 345 9.25 -14.00 4.57
C GLY A 345 7.91 -14.74 4.69
N LEU A 346 7.06 -14.36 5.66
CA LEU A 346 5.73 -14.96 5.82
C LEU A 346 4.75 -14.34 4.84
N LEU A 347 4.81 -13.03 4.63
CA LEU A 347 3.99 -12.33 3.62
C LEU A 347 4.27 -12.85 2.21
N LEU A 348 5.54 -13.13 1.88
CA LEU A 348 5.91 -13.72 0.59
C LEU A 348 5.27 -15.10 0.40
N GLN A 349 5.31 -15.94 1.44
CA GLN A 349 4.65 -17.24 1.39
C GLN A 349 3.13 -17.12 1.35
N LYS A 350 2.54 -16.13 2.05
CA LYS A 350 1.10 -15.84 1.98
C LYS A 350 0.71 -15.50 0.56
N ALA A 351 1.41 -14.59 -0.10
CA ALA A 351 1.14 -14.19 -1.49
C ALA A 351 1.17 -15.39 -2.43
N ARG A 352 2.24 -16.20 -2.36
CA ARG A 352 2.43 -17.38 -3.22
C ARG A 352 1.38 -18.47 -2.98
N LEU A 353 1.11 -18.82 -1.73
CA LEU A 353 0.16 -19.89 -1.38
C LEU A 353 -1.28 -19.48 -1.64
N ALA A 354 -1.64 -18.21 -1.39
CA ALA A 354 -2.96 -17.68 -1.70
C ALA A 354 -3.22 -17.67 -3.22
N GLU A 355 -2.23 -17.27 -4.02
CA GLU A 355 -2.31 -17.35 -5.50
C GLU A 355 -2.54 -18.80 -5.97
N GLN A 356 -1.81 -19.78 -5.41
CA GLN A 356 -1.99 -21.19 -5.75
C GLN A 356 -3.37 -21.74 -5.40
N TYR A 357 -3.97 -21.25 -4.32
CA TYR A 357 -5.27 -21.69 -3.83
C TYR A 357 -6.44 -20.95 -4.52
N GLY A 358 -6.16 -19.89 -5.28
CA GLY A 358 -7.16 -19.07 -5.96
C GLY A 358 -7.73 -17.93 -5.12
N GLU A 359 -7.13 -17.65 -3.96
CA GLU A 359 -7.51 -16.55 -3.05
C GLU A 359 -6.71 -15.29 -3.46
N THR A 360 -7.12 -14.70 -4.59
CA THR A 360 -6.39 -13.60 -5.22
C THR A 360 -6.40 -12.32 -4.36
N GLU A 361 -7.47 -12.08 -3.61
CA GLU A 361 -7.59 -10.90 -2.74
C GLU A 361 -6.52 -10.94 -1.63
N GLU A 362 -6.40 -12.07 -0.93
CA GLU A 362 -5.41 -12.25 0.12
C GLU A 362 -3.97 -12.22 -0.39
N ALA A 363 -3.75 -12.68 -1.63
CA ALA A 363 -2.46 -12.59 -2.28
C ALA A 363 -2.08 -11.12 -2.55
N VAL A 364 -3.02 -10.35 -3.09
CA VAL A 364 -2.84 -8.91 -3.36
C VAL A 364 -2.62 -8.12 -2.07
N GLU A 365 -3.37 -8.40 -1.00
CA GLU A 365 -3.15 -7.77 0.31
C GLU A 365 -1.74 -8.03 0.86
N ALA A 366 -1.26 -9.26 0.75
CA ALA A 366 0.10 -9.62 1.19
C ALA A 366 1.15 -8.86 0.37
N LEU A 367 0.96 -8.75 -0.95
CA LEU A 367 1.84 -7.99 -1.84
C LEU A 367 1.85 -6.50 -1.51
N LYS A 368 0.70 -5.89 -1.23
CA LYS A 368 0.62 -4.48 -0.81
C LYS A 368 1.43 -4.21 0.46
N LEU A 369 1.35 -5.11 1.45
CA LEU A 369 2.16 -5.00 2.67
C LEU A 369 3.65 -5.17 2.38
N LEU A 370 4.03 -6.10 1.49
CA LEU A 370 5.42 -6.25 1.05
C LEU A 370 5.94 -4.99 0.36
N VAL A 371 5.19 -4.39 -0.55
CA VAL A 371 5.54 -3.12 -1.20
C VAL A 371 5.87 -2.05 -0.15
N GLN A 372 5.02 -1.91 0.87
CA GLN A 372 5.25 -0.94 1.95
C GLN A 372 6.54 -1.24 2.72
N LEU A 373 6.81 -2.51 3.07
CA LEU A 373 8.00 -2.92 3.80
C LEU A 373 9.29 -2.71 3.00
N GLU A 374 9.28 -3.00 1.70
CA GLU A 374 10.43 -2.83 0.83
C GLU A 374 10.76 -1.34 0.61
N LEU A 375 9.74 -0.49 0.47
CA LEU A 375 9.92 0.96 0.36
C LEU A 375 10.47 1.58 1.65
N GLU A 376 9.98 1.15 2.81
CA GLU A 376 10.57 1.55 4.11
C GLU A 376 12.02 1.07 4.26
N GLY A 377 12.34 -0.09 3.69
CA GLY A 377 13.69 -0.64 3.63
C GLY A 377 14.60 0.00 2.57
N GLY A 378 14.09 0.94 1.76
CA GLY A 378 14.82 1.57 0.65
C GLY A 378 15.05 0.66 -0.57
N ARG A 379 14.44 -0.52 -0.59
CA ARG A 379 14.55 -1.54 -1.65
C ARG A 379 13.48 -1.31 -2.71
N ARG A 380 13.68 -0.28 -3.53
CA ARG A 380 12.70 0.19 -4.53
C ARG A 380 12.48 -0.81 -5.67
N GLU A 381 13.53 -1.50 -6.10
CA GLU A 381 13.43 -2.48 -7.20
C GLU A 381 12.48 -3.63 -6.82
N GLU A 382 12.65 -4.19 -5.62
CA GLU A 382 11.79 -5.25 -5.09
C GLU A 382 10.35 -4.78 -4.88
N ALA A 383 10.15 -3.52 -4.47
CA ALA A 383 8.81 -2.94 -4.37
C ALA A 383 8.10 -2.86 -5.73
N ILE A 384 8.82 -2.54 -6.81
CA ILE A 384 8.27 -2.53 -8.18
C ILE A 384 7.90 -3.96 -8.61
N GLU A 385 8.77 -4.95 -8.34
CA GLU A 385 8.45 -6.35 -8.64
C GLU A 385 7.16 -6.83 -7.95
N PHE A 386 6.96 -6.46 -6.68
CA PHE A 386 5.74 -6.78 -5.95
C PHE A 386 4.52 -6.00 -6.45
N LEU A 387 4.67 -4.74 -6.85
CA LEU A 387 3.60 -3.97 -7.50
C LEU A 387 3.17 -4.63 -8.82
N ASP A 388 4.12 -5.05 -9.66
CA ASP A 388 3.80 -5.71 -10.92
C ASP A 388 3.12 -7.07 -10.71
N ALA A 389 3.51 -7.82 -9.68
CA ALA A 389 2.78 -9.02 -9.26
C ALA A 389 1.35 -8.68 -8.81
N ALA A 390 1.18 -7.61 -8.04
CA ALA A 390 -0.12 -7.18 -7.54
C ALA A 390 -1.05 -6.71 -8.69
N LYS A 391 -0.53 -6.00 -9.70
CA LYS A 391 -1.29 -5.61 -10.91
C LYS A 391 -1.81 -6.81 -11.68
N ARG A 392 -1.02 -7.88 -11.80
CA ARG A 392 -1.43 -9.11 -12.51
C ARG A 392 -2.56 -9.84 -11.78
N LEU A 393 -2.50 -9.89 -10.45
CA LEU A 393 -3.48 -10.61 -9.63
C LEU A 393 -4.75 -9.80 -9.34
N GLY A 394 -4.62 -8.47 -9.20
CA GLY A 394 -5.71 -7.55 -8.88
C GLY A 394 -5.77 -6.36 -9.83
N PRO A 395 -6.04 -6.55 -11.14
CA PRO A 395 -6.01 -5.47 -12.12
C PRO A 395 -7.07 -4.39 -11.87
N LEU A 396 -8.16 -4.70 -11.17
CA LEU A 396 -9.25 -3.77 -10.86
C LEU A 396 -9.00 -2.93 -9.60
N ASP A 397 -7.92 -3.20 -8.87
CA ASP A 397 -7.63 -2.52 -7.61
C ASP A 397 -6.89 -1.20 -7.86
N THR A 398 -7.62 -0.09 -7.76
CA THR A 398 -7.09 1.26 -8.06
C THR A 398 -5.90 1.65 -7.18
N ALA A 399 -5.83 1.15 -5.94
CA ALA A 399 -4.76 1.52 -5.01
C ALA A 399 -3.39 1.02 -5.47
N ILE A 400 -3.33 -0.10 -6.19
CA ILE A 400 -2.09 -0.65 -6.73
C ILE A 400 -1.55 0.27 -7.82
N TRP A 401 -2.42 0.67 -8.74
CA TRP A 401 -2.07 1.56 -9.85
C TRP A 401 -1.69 2.96 -9.36
N GLU A 402 -2.42 3.51 -8.38
CA GLU A 402 -2.07 4.78 -7.72
C GLU A 402 -0.67 4.72 -7.12
N ARG A 403 -0.35 3.65 -6.38
CA ARG A 403 0.97 3.51 -5.76
C ARG A 403 2.06 3.34 -6.80
N SER A 404 1.80 2.58 -7.86
CA SER A 404 2.76 2.37 -8.96
C SER A 404 3.04 3.64 -9.75
N MET A 405 1.98 4.38 -10.12
CA MET A 405 2.09 5.69 -10.79
C MET A 405 2.90 6.68 -9.94
N ALA A 406 2.58 6.79 -8.64
CA ALA A 406 3.30 7.69 -7.74
C ALA A 406 4.79 7.34 -7.65
N LEU A 407 5.11 6.06 -7.49
CA LEU A 407 6.51 5.60 -7.43
C LEU A 407 7.25 5.84 -8.75
N ALA A 408 6.60 5.65 -9.90
CA ALA A 408 7.18 5.94 -11.20
C ALA A 408 7.49 7.43 -11.40
N ILE A 409 6.62 8.32 -10.92
CA ILE A 409 6.87 9.77 -10.93
C ILE A 409 8.06 10.13 -10.02
N GLU A 410 8.10 9.59 -8.80
CA GLU A 410 9.20 9.80 -7.85
C GLU A 410 10.57 9.35 -8.40
N ASP A 411 10.60 8.26 -9.16
CA ASP A 411 11.81 7.71 -9.78
C ASP A 411 12.15 8.35 -11.15
N GLY A 412 11.30 9.26 -11.66
CA GLY A 412 11.49 9.87 -12.99
C GLY A 412 11.24 8.91 -14.17
N ARG A 413 10.57 7.78 -13.94
CA ARG A 413 10.19 6.79 -14.96
C ARG A 413 8.91 7.24 -15.68
N HIS A 414 9.05 8.26 -16.53
CA HIS A 414 7.91 8.91 -17.19
C HIS A 414 7.04 7.97 -18.03
N ALA A 415 7.65 7.03 -18.76
CA ALA A 415 6.90 6.08 -19.58
C ALA A 415 5.98 5.20 -18.72
N ASP A 416 6.55 4.59 -17.67
CA ASP A 416 5.80 3.73 -16.73
C ASP A 416 4.72 4.51 -15.98
N ALA A 417 4.99 5.76 -15.60
CA ALA A 417 4.00 6.62 -14.96
C ALA A 417 2.80 6.90 -15.88
N VAL A 418 3.04 7.13 -17.17
CA VAL A 418 1.98 7.32 -18.16
C VAL A 418 1.20 6.02 -18.37
N GLU A 419 1.88 4.89 -18.51
CA GLU A 419 1.22 3.58 -18.66
C GLU A 419 0.32 3.27 -17.46
N ASP A 420 0.87 3.28 -16.24
CA ASP A 420 0.12 2.98 -15.02
C ASP A 420 -1.00 4.00 -14.76
N GLY A 421 -0.76 5.29 -15.04
CA GLY A 421 -1.76 6.34 -14.86
C GLY A 421 -2.88 6.29 -15.90
N THR A 422 -2.60 5.88 -17.14
CA THR A 422 -3.66 5.66 -18.14
C THR A 422 -4.58 4.50 -17.75
N ALA A 423 -4.00 3.38 -17.31
CA ALA A 423 -4.78 2.25 -16.79
C ALA A 423 -5.63 2.65 -15.56
N LEU A 424 -5.05 3.40 -14.62
CA LEU A 424 -5.79 3.93 -13.47
C LEU A 424 -6.96 4.84 -13.89
N ALA A 425 -6.74 5.73 -14.86
CA ALA A 425 -7.79 6.62 -15.35
C ALA A 425 -8.93 5.86 -16.02
N GLU A 426 -8.65 4.77 -16.74
CA GLU A 426 -9.66 3.88 -17.32
C GLU A 426 -10.50 3.20 -16.23
N LEU A 427 -9.86 2.67 -15.17
CA LEU A 427 -10.55 2.10 -14.02
C LEU A 427 -11.47 3.12 -13.31
N TYR A 428 -11.11 4.41 -13.34
CA TYR A 428 -11.99 5.47 -12.85
C TYR A 428 -13.11 5.85 -13.81
N ARG A 429 -12.93 5.70 -15.11
CA ARG A 429 -13.95 6.02 -16.11
C ARG A 429 -15.10 5.02 -16.10
N GLU A 430 -14.83 3.73 -15.95
CA GLU A 430 -15.87 2.69 -15.94
C GLU A 430 -17.02 2.94 -14.94
N PRO A 431 -16.76 3.27 -13.65
CA PRO A 431 -17.81 3.61 -12.69
C PRO A 431 -18.33 5.06 -12.82
N GLY A 432 -17.89 5.83 -13.82
CA GLY A 432 -18.29 7.23 -14.02
C GLY A 432 -17.55 8.23 -13.13
N LEU A 433 -16.44 7.84 -12.49
CA LEU A 433 -15.61 8.71 -11.65
C LEU A 433 -14.66 9.58 -12.49
N HIS A 434 -15.20 10.25 -13.51
CA HIS A 434 -14.44 11.05 -14.49
C HIS A 434 -13.60 12.16 -13.86
N ARG A 435 -14.03 12.69 -12.70
CA ARG A 435 -13.25 13.68 -11.95
C ARG A 435 -11.91 13.12 -11.47
N LYS A 436 -11.89 11.91 -10.93
CA LYS A 436 -10.63 11.26 -10.50
C LYS A 436 -9.72 10.96 -11.68
N ALA A 437 -10.29 10.54 -12.81
CA ALA A 437 -9.53 10.38 -14.05
C ALA A 437 -8.89 11.71 -14.51
N CYS A 438 -9.57 12.85 -14.35
CA CYS A 438 -8.97 14.16 -14.61
C CYS A 438 -7.78 14.45 -13.69
N GLU A 439 -7.92 14.18 -12.39
CA GLU A 439 -6.85 14.39 -11.40
C GLU A 439 -5.60 13.56 -11.73
N VAL A 440 -5.78 12.33 -12.22
CA VAL A 440 -4.69 11.47 -12.73
C VAL A 440 -3.97 12.12 -13.92
N PHE A 441 -4.69 12.51 -14.97
CA PHE A 441 -4.07 13.13 -16.14
C PHE A 441 -3.46 14.51 -15.85
N GLU A 442 -4.04 15.30 -14.93
CA GLU A 442 -3.44 16.55 -14.47
C GLU A 442 -2.09 16.31 -13.79
N THR A 443 -1.99 15.26 -12.99
CA THR A 443 -0.74 14.85 -12.34
C THR A 443 0.31 14.44 -13.38
N LEU A 444 -0.06 13.62 -14.37
CA LEU A 444 0.85 13.22 -15.45
C LEU A 444 1.31 14.41 -16.31
N LEU A 445 0.41 15.32 -16.67
CA LEU A 445 0.72 16.54 -17.44
C LEU A 445 1.61 17.52 -16.69
N SER A 446 1.57 17.52 -15.35
CA SER A 446 2.51 18.33 -14.56
C SER A 446 3.96 17.86 -14.73
N THR A 447 4.14 16.57 -15.05
CA THR A 447 5.43 15.94 -15.26
C THR A 447 5.89 16.06 -16.72
N ASP A 448 4.99 15.86 -17.69
CA ASP A 448 5.22 16.14 -19.12
C ASP A 448 4.16 17.10 -19.70
N PRO A 449 4.40 18.42 -19.65
CA PRO A 449 3.46 19.42 -20.19
C PRO A 449 3.37 19.46 -21.71
N THR A 450 4.17 18.66 -22.43
CA THR A 450 4.24 18.70 -23.89
C THR A 450 3.51 17.55 -24.56
N SER A 451 3.10 16.53 -23.80
CA SER A 451 2.38 15.38 -24.33
C SER A 451 1.03 15.75 -24.92
N TRP A 452 0.86 15.44 -26.21
CA TRP A 452 -0.42 15.59 -26.91
C TRP A 452 -1.46 14.60 -26.38
N ASP A 453 -1.07 13.32 -26.25
CA ASP A 453 -1.99 12.25 -25.86
C ASP A 453 -2.58 12.51 -24.48
N LEU A 454 -1.77 12.92 -23.49
CA LEU A 454 -2.26 13.27 -22.15
C LEU A 454 -3.17 14.51 -22.17
N THR A 455 -2.86 15.50 -23.02
CA THR A 455 -3.69 16.71 -23.16
C THR A 455 -5.06 16.36 -23.73
N ARG A 456 -5.09 15.48 -24.73
CA ARG A 456 -6.31 14.96 -25.35
C ARG A 456 -7.15 14.15 -24.36
N GLU A 457 -6.54 13.19 -23.66
CA GLU A 457 -7.24 12.36 -22.68
C GLU A 457 -7.79 13.17 -21.49
N LEU A 458 -7.07 14.19 -21.03
CA LEU A 458 -7.58 15.13 -20.02
C LEU A 458 -8.79 15.92 -20.54
N ALA A 459 -8.74 16.39 -21.80
CA ALA A 459 -9.84 17.14 -22.40
C ALA A 459 -11.10 16.27 -22.51
N HIS A 460 -10.99 15.02 -22.98
CA HIS A 460 -12.12 14.09 -23.01
C HIS A 460 -12.67 13.79 -21.61
N SER A 461 -11.79 13.56 -20.62
CA SER A 461 -12.22 13.32 -19.24
C SER A 461 -12.98 14.52 -18.66
N ARG A 462 -12.51 15.75 -18.94
CA ARG A 462 -13.20 16.99 -18.52
C ARG A 462 -14.53 17.18 -19.22
N ALA A 463 -14.61 16.87 -20.51
CA ALA A 463 -15.87 16.91 -21.26
C ALA A 463 -16.88 15.91 -20.68
N ALA A 464 -16.44 14.69 -20.32
CA ALA A 464 -17.27 13.69 -19.66
C ALA A 464 -17.75 14.12 -18.25
N CYS A 465 -16.96 14.93 -17.53
CA CYS A 465 -17.38 15.60 -16.29
C CYS A 465 -18.42 16.72 -16.48
N GLY A 466 -18.73 17.11 -17.71
CA GLY A 466 -19.57 18.27 -18.05
C GLY A 466 -18.79 19.60 -18.11
N ASP A 467 -17.48 19.59 -17.86
CA ASP A 467 -16.59 20.77 -17.86
C ASP A 467 -16.02 21.06 -19.27
N VAL A 468 -16.89 21.06 -20.30
CA VAL A 468 -16.51 21.24 -21.71
C VAL A 468 -15.72 22.53 -21.95
N VAL A 469 -16.06 23.60 -21.23
CA VAL A 469 -15.36 24.89 -21.31
C VAL A 469 -13.88 24.76 -20.95
N LYS A 470 -13.56 24.04 -19.86
CA LYS A 470 -12.17 23.83 -19.44
C LYS A 470 -11.43 22.86 -20.36
N ALA A 471 -12.13 21.87 -20.92
CA ALA A 471 -11.57 20.98 -21.93
C ALA A 471 -11.09 21.78 -23.15
N ILE A 472 -11.97 22.63 -23.71
CA ILE A 472 -11.66 23.48 -24.86
C ILE A 472 -10.53 24.47 -24.52
N GLN A 473 -10.57 25.13 -23.35
CA GLN A 473 -9.50 26.05 -22.93
C GLN A 473 -8.13 25.37 -22.84
N GLY A 474 -8.09 24.12 -22.37
CA GLY A 474 -6.86 23.32 -22.31
C GLY A 474 -6.30 23.03 -23.69
N LEU A 475 -7.13 22.52 -24.61
CA LEU A 475 -6.76 22.24 -25.99
C LEU A 475 -6.34 23.51 -26.74
N ASP A 476 -7.07 24.61 -26.57
CA ASP A 476 -6.79 25.90 -27.23
C ASP A 476 -5.41 26.44 -26.83
N ARG A 477 -5.07 26.35 -25.53
CA ARG A 477 -3.75 26.72 -25.02
C ARG A 477 -2.64 25.87 -25.64
N PHE A 478 -2.85 24.55 -25.72
CA PHE A 478 -1.89 23.63 -26.33
C PHE A 478 -1.71 23.90 -27.83
N GLY A 479 -2.81 24.03 -28.57
CA GLY A 479 -2.81 24.31 -30.01
C GLY A 479 -2.11 25.62 -30.35
N ARG A 480 -2.36 26.70 -29.58
CA ARG A 480 -1.66 27.98 -29.77
C ARG A 480 -0.16 27.90 -29.52
N ARG A 481 0.27 27.08 -28.54
CA ARG A 481 1.71 26.83 -28.31
C ARG A 481 2.34 26.10 -29.50
N ARG A 482 1.67 25.12 -30.08
CA ARG A 482 2.13 24.38 -31.27
C ARG A 482 2.20 25.28 -32.51
N LEU A 483 1.22 26.17 -32.71
CA LEU A 483 1.29 27.23 -33.73
C LEU A 483 2.51 28.15 -33.53
N ALA A 484 2.83 28.50 -32.29
CA ALA A 484 4.00 29.31 -31.97
C ALA A 484 5.32 28.59 -32.31
N MET A 485 5.36 27.26 -32.22
CA MET A 485 6.51 26.40 -32.57
C MET A 485 6.60 26.08 -34.07
N GLU A 486 5.68 26.56 -34.91
CA GLU A 486 5.62 26.26 -36.34
C GLU A 486 5.22 24.79 -36.65
N GLU A 487 4.66 24.09 -35.68
CA GLU A 487 4.13 22.72 -35.81
C GLU A 487 2.66 22.74 -36.23
N TYR A 488 2.41 23.17 -37.46
CA TYR A 488 1.06 23.41 -37.97
C TYR A 488 0.22 22.13 -38.07
N ASP A 489 0.85 21.00 -38.41
CA ASP A 489 0.15 19.70 -38.55
C ASP A 489 -0.46 19.25 -37.21
N ILE A 490 0.31 19.34 -36.13
CA ILE A 490 -0.15 19.00 -34.78
C ILE A 490 -1.20 20.01 -34.32
N ALA A 491 -0.98 21.31 -34.55
CA ALA A 491 -1.94 22.34 -34.19
C ALA A 491 -3.29 22.13 -34.88
N ARG A 492 -3.28 21.73 -36.16
CA ARG A 492 -4.49 21.42 -36.93
C ARG A 492 -5.30 20.31 -36.27
N VAL A 493 -4.66 19.19 -35.92
CA VAL A 493 -5.30 18.05 -35.22
C VAL A 493 -5.90 18.50 -33.88
N VAL A 494 -5.20 19.35 -33.13
CA VAL A 494 -5.70 19.88 -31.84
C VAL A 494 -6.98 20.71 -32.04
N PHE A 495 -7.04 21.54 -33.09
CA PHE A 495 -8.21 22.34 -33.38
C PHE A 495 -9.37 21.51 -33.96
N GLU A 496 -9.08 20.42 -34.68
CA GLU A 496 -10.11 19.44 -35.09
C GLU A 496 -10.75 18.80 -33.85
N GLU A 497 -9.96 18.38 -32.86
CA GLU A 497 -10.44 17.83 -31.60
C GLU A 497 -11.36 18.82 -30.82
N ILE A 498 -11.04 20.11 -30.86
CA ILE A 498 -11.90 21.15 -30.28
C ILE A 498 -13.27 21.21 -30.98
N LEU A 499 -13.32 21.00 -32.30
CA LEU A 499 -14.58 21.00 -33.06
C LEU A 499 -15.40 19.74 -32.82
N GLU A 500 -14.77 18.61 -32.47
CA GLU A 500 -15.49 17.42 -32.02
C GLU A 500 -16.25 17.70 -30.72
N LEU A 501 -15.66 18.48 -29.80
CA LEU A 501 -16.29 18.89 -28.54
C LEU A 501 -17.33 20.01 -28.70
N ASP A 502 -17.08 20.98 -29.59
CA ASP A 502 -18.02 22.07 -29.93
C ASP A 502 -18.03 22.36 -31.44
N PRO A 503 -18.92 21.70 -32.21
CA PRO A 503 -18.98 21.85 -33.66
C PRO A 503 -19.31 23.26 -34.16
N LYS A 504 -19.87 24.13 -33.31
CA LYS A 504 -20.34 25.47 -33.72
C LYS A 504 -19.32 26.57 -33.47
N ARG A 505 -18.11 26.23 -32.98
CA ARG A 505 -17.07 27.22 -32.64
C ARG A 505 -16.43 27.82 -33.90
N THR A 506 -16.99 28.95 -34.34
CA THR A 506 -16.55 29.68 -35.54
C THR A 506 -15.09 30.17 -35.50
N GLU A 507 -14.56 30.49 -34.32
CA GLU A 507 -13.15 30.90 -34.14
C GLU A 507 -12.18 29.76 -34.52
N THR A 508 -12.50 28.53 -34.10
CA THR A 508 -11.67 27.35 -34.35
C THR A 508 -11.70 26.96 -35.84
N LEU A 509 -12.87 27.03 -36.48
CA LEU A 509 -13.01 26.81 -37.93
C LEU A 509 -12.12 27.77 -38.74
N LYS A 510 -12.14 29.06 -38.41
CA LYS A 510 -11.28 30.06 -39.05
C LYS A 510 -9.80 29.75 -38.83
N THR A 511 -9.44 29.28 -37.64
CA THR A 511 -8.05 28.95 -37.32
C THR A 511 -7.55 27.78 -38.16
N ILE A 512 -8.37 26.74 -38.37
CA ILE A 512 -8.05 25.62 -39.26
C ILE A 512 -7.92 26.11 -40.71
N GLU A 513 -8.86 26.93 -41.19
CA GLU A 513 -8.79 27.52 -42.53
C GLU A 513 -7.51 28.35 -42.74
N GLU A 514 -7.09 29.13 -41.74
CA GLU A 514 -5.83 29.89 -41.77
C GLU A 514 -4.58 28.98 -41.74
N ILE A 515 -4.66 27.80 -41.12
CA ILE A 515 -3.59 26.78 -41.15
C ILE A 515 -3.52 26.15 -42.56
N ASP A 516 -4.65 25.67 -43.08
CA ASP A 516 -4.75 24.98 -44.38
C ASP A 516 -4.38 25.90 -45.55
N SER A 517 -4.75 27.19 -45.47
CA SER A 517 -4.35 28.21 -46.46
C SER A 517 -2.91 28.70 -46.31
N HIS A 518 -2.12 28.09 -45.42
CA HIS A 518 -0.73 28.46 -45.10
C HIS A 518 -0.54 29.94 -44.73
N VAL A 519 -1.60 30.61 -44.27
CA VAL A 519 -1.60 32.03 -43.93
C VAL A 519 -0.66 32.29 -42.75
N PHE A 520 -0.61 31.40 -41.77
CA PHE A 520 0.35 31.52 -40.66
C PHE A 520 1.80 31.42 -41.11
N ALA A 521 2.13 30.44 -41.95
CA ALA A 521 3.47 30.23 -42.49
C ALA A 521 3.93 31.45 -43.31
N THR A 522 3.07 31.95 -44.21
CA THR A 522 3.38 33.11 -45.07
C THR A 522 3.53 34.41 -44.27
N ARG A 523 2.64 34.69 -43.30
CA ARG A 523 2.75 35.85 -42.40
C ARG A 523 4.07 35.83 -41.63
N ARG A 524 4.49 34.67 -41.13
CA ARG A 524 5.73 34.52 -40.35
C ARG A 524 6.99 34.64 -41.20
N LEU A 525 6.99 34.09 -42.42
CA LEU A 525 8.07 34.30 -43.40
C LEU A 525 8.21 35.78 -43.78
N ARG A 526 7.09 36.48 -43.99
CA ARG A 526 7.09 37.93 -44.25
C ARG A 526 7.69 38.71 -43.08
N ARG A 527 7.30 38.40 -41.83
CA ARG A 527 7.90 39.02 -40.64
C ARG A 527 9.40 38.74 -40.51
N LYS A 528 9.84 37.48 -40.71
CA LYS A 528 11.28 37.11 -40.71
C LYS A 528 12.04 37.89 -41.81
N ARG A 529 11.46 38.05 -43.00
CA ARG A 529 12.04 38.84 -44.08
C ARG A 529 12.16 40.32 -43.72
N ILE A 530 11.09 40.93 -43.20
CA ILE A 530 11.09 42.34 -42.78
C ILE A 530 12.13 42.56 -41.66
N ALA A 531 12.20 41.66 -40.67
CA ALA A 531 13.19 41.74 -39.61
C ALA A 531 14.63 41.65 -40.14
N ARG A 532 14.91 40.73 -41.07
CA ARG A 532 16.22 40.62 -41.73
C ARG A 532 16.59 41.89 -42.51
N ILE A 533 15.63 42.48 -43.23
CA ILE A 533 15.84 43.74 -43.96
C ILE A 533 16.12 44.88 -42.96
N GLY A 534 15.36 44.95 -41.86
CA GLY A 534 15.57 45.95 -40.82
C GLY A 534 16.95 45.84 -40.16
N ILE A 535 17.40 44.63 -39.84
CA ILE A 535 18.74 44.37 -39.29
C ILE A 535 19.82 44.75 -40.30
N ALA A 536 19.68 44.37 -41.58
CA ALA A 536 20.64 44.70 -42.62
C ALA A 536 20.74 46.23 -42.83
N LEU A 537 19.61 46.93 -42.80
CA LEU A 537 19.56 48.39 -42.89
C LEU A 537 20.25 49.04 -41.68
N PHE A 538 19.99 48.54 -40.47
CA PHE A 538 20.63 49.02 -39.25
C PHE A 538 22.16 48.84 -39.31
N LEU A 539 22.63 47.66 -39.71
CA LEU A 539 24.07 47.39 -39.87
C LEU A 539 24.70 48.27 -40.95
N ALA A 540 24.01 48.50 -42.07
CA ALA A 540 24.49 49.38 -43.13
C ALA A 540 24.61 50.84 -42.66
N LEU A 541 23.63 51.33 -41.90
CA LEU A 541 23.67 52.67 -41.31
C LEU A 541 24.78 52.80 -40.26
N ALA A 542 24.95 51.80 -39.39
CA ALA A 542 26.01 51.78 -38.40
C ALA A 542 27.40 51.75 -39.05
N ALA A 543 27.58 50.92 -40.09
CA ALA A 543 28.82 50.87 -40.86
C ALA A 543 29.09 52.20 -41.60
N GLY A 544 28.05 52.80 -42.21
CA GLY A 544 28.15 54.10 -42.86
C GLY A 544 28.55 55.21 -41.87
N TYR A 545 27.94 55.23 -40.69
CA TYR A 545 28.30 56.15 -39.61
C TYR A 545 29.74 55.96 -39.16
N TRP A 546 30.18 54.71 -38.95
CA TRP A 546 31.55 54.39 -38.58
C TRP A 546 32.57 54.82 -39.66
N ILE A 547 32.29 54.54 -40.95
CA ILE A 547 33.12 54.97 -42.08
C ILE A 547 33.21 56.51 -42.14
N SER A 548 32.09 57.21 -41.90
CA SER A 548 32.08 58.68 -41.87
C SER A 548 32.97 59.23 -40.75
N MET A 549 32.89 58.64 -39.55
CA MET A 549 33.77 59.00 -38.43
C MET A 549 35.25 58.70 -38.74
N GLU A 550 35.53 57.56 -39.38
CA GLU A 550 36.89 57.18 -39.79
C GLU A 550 37.45 58.15 -40.84
N LEU A 551 36.65 58.56 -41.83
CA LEU A 551 37.04 59.56 -42.84
C LEU A 551 37.33 60.93 -42.19
N ALA A 552 36.49 61.35 -41.24
CA ALA A 552 36.71 62.58 -40.48
C ALA A 552 38.04 62.51 -39.69
N ALA A 553 38.29 61.42 -38.98
CA ALA A 553 39.54 61.20 -38.24
C ALA A 553 40.77 61.20 -39.16
N ARG A 554 40.70 60.54 -40.33
CA ARG A 554 41.77 60.58 -41.34
C ARG A 554 42.04 61.98 -41.85
N SER A 555 40.98 62.74 -42.14
CA SER A 555 41.12 64.13 -42.58
C SER A 555 41.78 65.00 -41.51
N ALA A 556 41.32 64.90 -40.25
CA ALA A 556 41.87 65.62 -39.11
C ALA A 556 43.33 65.24 -38.83
N TYR A 557 43.68 63.96 -38.91
CA TYR A 557 45.05 63.47 -38.80
C TYR A 557 45.95 64.02 -39.91
N SER A 558 45.49 64.01 -41.16
CA SER A 558 46.26 64.55 -42.29
C SER A 558 46.49 66.05 -42.17
N ASP A 559 45.51 66.81 -41.68
CA ASP A 559 45.63 68.23 -41.44
C ASP A 559 46.54 68.53 -40.24
N ALA A 560 46.50 67.71 -39.18
CA ALA A 560 47.44 67.80 -38.07
C ALA A 560 48.89 67.57 -38.55
N LEU A 561 49.14 66.54 -39.36
CA LEU A 561 50.46 66.29 -39.94
C LEU A 561 50.94 67.42 -40.86
N ARG A 562 50.04 67.97 -41.69
CA ARG A 562 50.36 69.16 -42.51
C ARG A 562 50.75 70.34 -41.63
N ARG A 563 49.97 70.66 -40.59
CA ARG A 563 50.29 71.76 -39.65
C ARG A 563 51.62 71.54 -38.92
N ILE A 564 51.95 70.30 -38.56
CA ILE A 564 53.23 69.93 -37.96
C ILE A 564 54.38 70.17 -38.94
N SER A 565 54.20 69.81 -40.22
CA SER A 565 55.19 70.00 -41.29
C SER A 565 55.35 71.47 -41.68
N ASP A 566 54.25 72.20 -41.91
CA ASP A 566 54.25 73.60 -42.35
C ASP A 566 54.86 74.52 -41.30
N ARG A 567 54.70 74.20 -40.01
CA ARG A 567 55.34 74.93 -38.91
C ARG A 567 56.74 74.42 -38.59
N GLY A 568 57.26 73.43 -39.33
CA GLY A 568 58.59 72.85 -39.13
C GLY A 568 58.79 72.27 -37.73
N MET A 569 57.73 71.85 -37.04
CA MET A 569 57.80 71.56 -35.59
C MET A 569 58.80 70.47 -35.23
N ILE A 570 58.99 69.49 -36.13
CA ILE A 570 59.97 68.41 -35.95
C ILE A 570 61.40 68.93 -36.14
N GLU A 571 61.63 69.82 -37.11
CA GLU A 571 62.95 70.40 -37.41
C GLU A 571 63.39 71.40 -36.33
N PHE A 572 62.45 72.19 -35.81
CA PHE A 572 62.69 73.13 -34.70
C PHE A 572 62.62 72.48 -33.29
N ARG A 573 62.56 71.15 -33.20
CA ARG A 573 62.46 70.36 -31.95
C ARG A 573 61.28 70.74 -31.04
N GLN A 574 60.21 71.29 -31.60
CA GLN A 574 58.97 71.63 -30.88
C GLN A 574 58.03 70.41 -30.78
N TYR A 575 58.50 69.33 -30.16
CA TYR A 575 57.78 68.06 -30.08
C TYR A 575 56.50 68.15 -29.23
N GLY A 576 56.48 69.00 -28.19
CA GLY A 576 55.29 69.19 -27.34
C GLY A 576 54.06 69.72 -28.10
N GLY A 577 54.24 70.73 -28.95
CA GLY A 577 53.14 71.27 -29.78
C GLY A 577 52.69 70.31 -30.89
N ALA A 578 53.58 69.44 -31.38
CA ALA A 578 53.21 68.39 -32.32
C ALA A 578 52.42 67.25 -31.67
N ILE A 579 52.73 66.92 -30.40
CA ILE A 579 51.98 65.97 -29.57
C ILE A 579 50.58 66.51 -29.29
N GLU A 580 50.46 67.77 -28.84
CA GLU A 580 49.17 68.40 -28.53
C GLU A 580 48.21 68.41 -29.73
N LEU A 581 48.71 68.68 -30.94
CA LEU A 581 47.91 68.63 -32.16
C LEU A 581 47.42 67.21 -32.51
N LEU A 582 48.20 66.17 -32.20
CA LEU A 582 47.81 64.78 -32.44
C LEU A 582 46.90 64.23 -31.33
N GLU A 583 47.12 64.63 -30.08
CA GLU A 583 46.23 64.34 -28.95
C GLU A 583 44.84 64.98 -29.15
N GLY A 584 44.77 66.16 -29.78
CA GLY A 584 43.51 66.77 -30.22
C GLY A 584 42.72 65.87 -31.18
N VAL A 585 43.38 65.27 -32.17
CA VAL A 585 42.75 64.32 -33.11
C VAL A 585 42.25 63.06 -32.38
N GLN A 586 43.01 62.57 -31.40
CA GLN A 586 42.62 61.40 -30.61
C GLN A 586 41.42 61.70 -29.70
N THR A 587 41.34 62.91 -29.16
CA THR A 587 40.25 63.37 -28.29
C THR A 587 38.95 63.58 -29.07
N ASP A 588 39.03 64.15 -30.27
CA ASP A 588 37.86 64.40 -31.12
C ASP A 588 37.33 63.13 -31.80
N HIS A 589 38.20 62.14 -32.02
CA HIS A 589 37.85 60.88 -32.71
C HIS A 589 38.32 59.62 -31.96
N PRO A 590 37.88 59.38 -30.71
CA PRO A 590 38.46 58.37 -29.82
C PRO A 590 38.23 56.92 -30.26
N PHE A 591 37.14 56.64 -30.99
CA PHE A 591 36.73 55.28 -31.39
C PHE A 591 36.97 54.95 -32.87
N THR A 592 37.97 55.58 -33.48
CA THR A 592 38.35 55.37 -34.89
C THR A 592 39.66 54.59 -35.00
N ALA A 593 39.83 53.84 -36.09
CA ALA A 593 41.05 53.07 -36.33
C ALA A 593 42.25 54.01 -36.54
N THR A 594 42.04 55.15 -37.19
CA THR A 594 43.07 56.19 -37.34
C THR A 594 43.59 56.68 -35.98
N SER A 595 42.70 56.99 -35.04
CA SER A 595 43.13 57.41 -33.69
C SER A 595 43.78 56.28 -32.90
N ALA A 596 43.29 55.05 -33.05
CA ALA A 596 43.83 53.89 -32.33
C ALA A 596 45.22 53.48 -32.81
N PHE A 597 45.48 53.49 -34.12
CA PHE A 597 46.71 52.99 -34.72
C PHE A 597 47.64 54.11 -35.22
N ASP A 598 47.20 54.93 -36.18
CA ASP A 598 48.08 55.88 -36.88
C ASP A 598 48.49 57.07 -35.99
N VAL A 599 47.54 57.64 -35.25
CA VAL A 599 47.79 58.73 -34.29
C VAL A 599 48.63 58.21 -33.12
N SER A 600 48.22 57.10 -32.49
CA SER A 600 48.93 56.49 -31.36
C SER A 600 50.38 56.13 -31.69
N ALA A 601 50.63 55.51 -32.86
CA ALA A 601 52.00 55.17 -33.27
C ALA A 601 52.87 56.42 -33.43
N ARG A 602 52.32 57.50 -34.00
CA ARG A 602 53.04 58.74 -34.21
C ARG A 602 53.27 59.52 -32.92
N LEU A 603 52.29 59.52 -32.01
CA LEU A 603 52.44 60.05 -30.66
C LEU A 603 53.56 59.34 -29.90
N MET A 604 53.59 58.00 -29.96
CA MET A 604 54.64 57.21 -29.30
C MET A 604 56.04 57.56 -29.83
N GLU A 605 56.20 57.73 -31.15
CA GLU A 605 57.46 58.17 -31.76
C GLU A 605 57.88 59.59 -31.32
N LEU A 606 56.93 60.53 -31.26
CA LEU A 606 57.20 61.91 -30.86
C LEU A 606 57.47 62.04 -29.36
N GLN A 607 56.79 61.25 -28.53
CA GLN A 607 57.02 61.17 -27.08
C GLN A 607 58.40 60.57 -26.78
N ASP A 608 58.83 59.53 -27.50
CA ASP A 608 60.18 58.98 -27.39
C ASP A 608 61.26 60.00 -27.76
N LYS A 609 61.03 60.77 -28.84
CA LYS A 609 61.91 61.89 -29.26
C LYS A 609 61.93 63.05 -28.27
N LEU A 610 60.83 63.31 -27.57
CA LEU A 610 60.74 64.30 -26.49
C LEU A 610 61.51 63.84 -25.23
N LEU A 611 61.48 62.54 -24.92
CA LEU A 611 62.21 61.93 -23.81
C LEU A 611 63.74 61.85 -24.05
N HIS A 612 64.17 61.72 -25.31
CA HIS A 612 65.58 61.55 -25.71
C HIS A 612 66.26 62.81 -26.27
N ILE A 613 65.85 64.02 -25.87
CA ILE A 613 66.50 65.27 -26.32
C ILE A 613 67.97 65.29 -25.85
N PRO A 614 68.98 65.25 -26.75
CA PRO A 614 70.36 65.50 -26.37
C PRO A 614 70.50 66.99 -26.03
N GLY A 615 71.12 67.29 -24.88
CA GLY A 615 71.42 68.64 -24.40
C GLY A 615 72.13 69.53 -25.44
N PRO A 616 72.03 70.85 -25.32
CA PRO A 616 72.32 71.76 -26.42
C PRO A 616 73.82 71.81 -26.75
N LEU A 617 74.14 71.73 -28.04
CA LEU A 617 75.39 72.28 -28.57
C LEU A 617 75.18 73.76 -28.85
N SER A 618 76.13 74.51 -28.33
CA SER A 618 76.35 75.95 -28.27
C SER A 618 76.30 76.72 -29.59
N ASN A 619 75.95 78.02 -29.45
CA ASN A 619 76.35 79.23 -30.19
C ASN A 619 75.18 80.00 -30.85
N THR A 620 74.71 81.09 -30.20
CA THR A 620 74.91 82.54 -30.52
C THR A 620 74.22 82.93 -31.83
N GLU A 621 73.30 83.91 -31.94
CA GLU A 621 73.15 85.27 -31.39
C GLU A 621 71.63 85.61 -31.46
N ASP A 622 70.98 86.05 -30.39
CA ASP A 622 70.80 87.44 -29.92
C ASP A 622 69.47 88.07 -30.38
N VAL A 623 68.97 89.00 -29.55
CA VAL A 623 67.84 89.95 -29.76
C VAL A 623 66.47 89.61 -29.13
N THR A 624 66.38 90.04 -27.86
CA THR A 624 65.28 90.78 -27.17
C THR A 624 63.97 90.10 -26.75
N ALA A 625 63.83 90.01 -25.42
CA ALA A 625 62.59 90.01 -24.61
C ALA A 625 61.88 91.41 -24.69
N PRO A 626 60.66 91.68 -24.12
CA PRO A 626 60.24 91.13 -22.80
C PRO A 626 58.72 91.04 -22.44
N GLN A 627 58.49 90.56 -21.20
CA GLN A 627 57.34 90.73 -20.26
C GLN A 627 56.12 89.80 -20.43
N VAL A 628 55.79 88.86 -19.51
CA VAL A 628 55.46 88.86 -18.04
C VAL A 628 53.98 89.19 -17.75
N LEU A 629 53.42 88.44 -16.78
CA LEU A 629 52.08 88.43 -16.13
C LEU A 629 51.13 87.36 -16.72
N ASP A 630 50.48 86.45 -16.00
CA ASP A 630 50.41 86.08 -14.57
C ASP A 630 49.75 84.69 -14.52
N ALA A 631 50.14 83.86 -13.54
CA ALA A 631 49.31 82.77 -12.99
C ALA A 631 48.56 83.33 -11.75
N PRO A 632 47.70 82.62 -11.01
CA PRO A 632 47.32 81.20 -11.05
C PRO A 632 45.76 81.06 -10.98
N ASP A 633 45.06 79.96 -10.71
CA ASP A 633 45.15 78.94 -9.66
C ASP A 633 43.91 78.02 -9.77
N ALA A 634 43.95 76.91 -9.02
CA ALA A 634 42.80 76.15 -8.49
C ALA A 634 41.95 75.33 -9.48
N GLU A 635 41.36 74.19 -9.16
CA GLU A 635 41.51 73.13 -8.15
C GLU A 635 40.32 72.18 -8.48
N GLU A 636 40.43 70.91 -8.09
CA GLU A 636 39.30 70.07 -7.70
C GLU A 636 38.20 69.65 -8.72
N MET A 637 38.09 68.33 -8.90
CA MET A 637 36.99 67.51 -8.35
C MET A 637 36.47 66.43 -9.33
N THR A 638 36.97 65.22 -9.11
CA THR A 638 36.21 63.96 -8.97
C THR A 638 34.68 63.97 -9.20
N ARG A 639 34.22 63.08 -10.10
CA ARG A 639 33.06 62.13 -10.00
C ARG A 639 32.83 61.51 -11.39
N ALA A 640 32.89 60.19 -11.63
CA ALA A 640 32.15 59.04 -11.08
C ALA A 640 30.65 59.01 -11.43
N GLY A 641 30.23 57.96 -12.16
CA GLY A 641 28.84 57.45 -12.33
C GLY A 641 27.97 58.28 -13.29
N ASP A 642 27.28 57.74 -14.30
CA ASP A 642 26.71 56.40 -14.53
C ASP A 642 26.95 55.91 -15.98
#